data_AF-A0A1J0TZZ5-F1
#
_entry.id   AF-A0A1J0TZZ5-F1
#
_cell.length_a   1.000
_cell.length_b   1.000
_cell.length_c   1.000
_cell.angle_alpha   90.00
_cell.angle_beta   90.00
_cell.angle_gamma   90.00
#
_symmetry.space_group_name_H-M   'P 1'
#
loop_
_entity.id
_entity.type
_entity.pdbx_description
1 polymer ?
#
loop_
_entity_poly.entity_id
_entity_poly.type
_entity_poly.pdbx_seq_one_letter_code
_entity_poly.pdbx_strand_id
1 'polypeptide(L)'
;MRKILALLTATVLVSSSAASMIACGTPSPSKINGKENLATEFTLTNNVIVTDDNVPVIDSIFEQAKTEQRIQSGVTLDIFTVTDSANLTKPVNPNTPQDGFVVLTVRDDKDIPFIGSISIYFTVVKKASIDLSQTIQLNELWDITKYDSIDNLYQDIWKVAVNNLQPDVPTGYDTYDMSGFKLPLIFNQNLDVEMLATYNGKANTPTTFYSGTITVKLEVISYRARVNLKLQQNNLPPDALYDLVWIEVKKYFVNDARVSNNRNDYLIDWSSVIEPPVGETIYLNFLATPKDEKAHHYIRVVGDVTKDPIWLPSTIKLTVPVVVTQRERPNVNKDYIWTMAMQEANLVNGPELKDFDVTSWETTLTKNWPSIGGSRIVTLNAINLNTNLMFRGDIAIEVELINQGTAISLLPVDSILLVRQDNHTVDSVLNLVWNNVINTSEWGPNLSKQLSNFRIERKDDLKRALEATERSGDWTPYVISILGNQEDGSGRDVDILVQGKIKMIDNPITTDSAIDLTNKNYSFNATKLETWRDQGYYLNQQIWKDVIKQPPFVDQQEATFGISKNEADWNVKELGTMIGTEIKNYDPNQGNELVLQFDLMLRNPTNYDGKITVNFKLTAGASTAFGDIDLTNKVVPIFIHKLPTTEDEKTALLGNIMQILLDEGITKNTALHNKYPNVPLDLNVYNAFTEEVLNQLVLPSTTDTIKESTITIQASIPVFEGTIKFKVKLIYQP
;
A
#
# COMPACT_ATOMS: atom_id res chain seq x y z
N MET A 1 -21.87 -3.32 -42.08
CA MET A 1 -23.17 -3.42 -42.81
C MET A 1 -23.93 -2.10 -42.95
N ARG A 2 -24.75 -1.62 -42.00
CA ARG A 2 -25.71 -0.50 -42.27
C ARG A 2 -25.12 0.72 -43.03
N LYS A 3 -23.91 1.20 -42.71
CA LYS A 3 -23.23 2.28 -43.47
C LYS A 3 -22.86 1.89 -44.91
N ILE A 4 -22.37 0.67 -45.15
CA ILE A 4 -22.06 0.14 -46.50
C ILE A 4 -23.35 -0.07 -47.30
N LEU A 5 -24.42 -0.53 -46.64
CA LEU A 5 -25.72 -0.67 -47.28
C LEU A 5 -26.25 0.70 -47.71
N ALA A 6 -26.17 1.71 -46.84
CA ALA A 6 -26.52 3.10 -47.17
C ALA A 6 -25.67 3.68 -48.31
N LEU A 7 -24.36 3.37 -48.34
CA LEU A 7 -23.46 3.74 -49.45
C LEU A 7 -23.99 3.21 -50.78
N LEU A 8 -24.24 1.90 -50.87
CA LEU A 8 -24.77 1.23 -52.05
C LEU A 8 -26.18 1.72 -52.42
N THR A 9 -27.06 1.95 -51.44
CA THR A 9 -28.41 2.47 -51.68
C THR A 9 -28.38 3.91 -52.20
N ALA A 10 -27.44 4.75 -51.77
CA ALA A 10 -27.25 6.09 -52.32
C ALA A 10 -26.78 6.05 -53.78
N THR A 11 -25.84 5.17 -54.13
CA THR A 11 -25.39 4.97 -55.53
C THR A 11 -26.55 4.52 -56.43
N VAL A 12 -27.41 3.63 -55.93
CA VAL A 12 -28.58 3.12 -56.67
C VAL A 12 -29.72 4.14 -56.77
N LEU A 13 -29.98 4.95 -55.74
CA LEU A 13 -31.10 5.92 -55.76
C LEU A 13 -30.87 7.11 -56.70
N VAL A 14 -29.61 7.52 -56.93
CA VAL A 14 -29.27 8.52 -57.96
C VAL A 14 -29.41 7.93 -59.37
N SER A 15 -29.52 6.61 -59.50
CA SER A 15 -29.54 5.89 -60.77
C SER A 15 -30.68 4.88 -60.86
N SER A 16 -31.93 5.35 -60.92
CA SER A 16 -33.03 4.56 -61.49
C SER A 16 -33.11 4.79 -63.01
N SER A 17 -33.17 3.78 -63.89
CA SER A 17 -33.18 2.33 -63.68
C SER A 17 -31.81 1.70 -63.93
N ALA A 18 -30.90 1.79 -62.95
CA ALA A 18 -29.58 1.16 -62.95
C ALA A 18 -29.46 0.06 -61.90
N ALA A 19 -28.51 -0.86 -62.12
CA ALA A 19 -27.96 -1.70 -61.06
C ALA A 19 -26.71 -2.45 -61.57
N SER A 20 -25.59 -2.11 -60.91
CA SER A 20 -24.24 -2.73 -60.82
C SER A 20 -24.22 -4.28 -60.97
N MET A 21 -23.19 -5.07 -61.38
CA MET A 21 -21.72 -5.16 -61.51
C MET A 21 -20.90 -6.09 -60.47
N ILE A 22 -20.35 -7.32 -60.81
CA ILE A 22 -19.47 -8.32 -60.01
C ILE A 22 -17.93 -8.53 -60.38
N ALA A 23 -16.90 -7.84 -59.84
CA ALA A 23 -15.56 -7.92 -60.48
C ALA A 23 -14.86 -9.29 -60.42
N CYS A 24 -14.33 -9.68 -61.58
CA CYS A 24 -13.25 -10.66 -61.70
C CYS A 24 -11.88 -9.99 -61.50
N GLY A 25 -11.63 -9.48 -60.29
CA GLY A 25 -10.27 -9.19 -59.87
C GLY A 25 -9.43 -10.48 -59.80
N THR A 26 -8.10 -10.36 -59.92
CA THR A 26 -7.17 -11.49 -59.75
C THR A 26 -7.50 -12.25 -58.46
N PRO A 27 -7.57 -13.60 -58.46
CA PRO A 27 -8.09 -14.33 -57.30
C PRO A 27 -7.32 -14.01 -56.01
N SER A 28 -8.03 -13.54 -54.98
CA SER A 28 -7.55 -13.62 -53.60
C SER A 28 -7.14 -15.06 -53.32
N PRO A 29 -6.02 -15.32 -52.63
CA PRO A 29 -5.62 -16.68 -52.31
C PRO A 29 -6.73 -17.35 -51.51
N SER A 30 -7.03 -18.62 -51.82
CA SER A 30 -8.08 -19.38 -51.15
C SER A 30 -7.89 -19.49 -49.63
N LYS A 31 -6.66 -19.21 -49.15
CA LYS A 31 -6.32 -19.07 -47.74
C LYS A 31 -5.59 -17.75 -47.47
N ILE A 32 -6.05 -16.99 -46.48
CA ILE A 32 -5.32 -15.86 -45.90
C ILE A 32 -4.76 -16.34 -44.55
N ASN A 33 -3.43 -16.30 -44.39
CA ASN A 33 -2.72 -16.80 -43.20
C ASN A 33 -3.14 -18.23 -42.76
N GLY A 34 -3.48 -19.09 -43.73
CA GLY A 34 -3.80 -20.51 -43.51
C GLY A 34 -5.29 -20.86 -43.37
N LYS A 35 -6.19 -19.89 -43.15
CA LYS A 35 -7.66 -20.11 -43.06
C LYS A 35 -8.38 -19.65 -44.32
N GLU A 36 -9.50 -20.32 -44.62
CA GLU A 36 -10.26 -20.11 -45.87
C GLU A 36 -10.92 -18.73 -45.95
N ASN A 37 -10.96 -18.16 -47.15
CA ASN A 37 -11.55 -16.85 -47.41
C ASN A 37 -13.06 -16.98 -47.71
N LEU A 38 -13.90 -16.37 -46.87
CA LEU A 38 -15.36 -16.57 -46.87
C LEU A 38 -16.12 -15.38 -47.46
N ALA A 39 -16.31 -15.42 -48.78
CA ALA A 39 -17.16 -14.48 -49.49
C ALA A 39 -18.66 -14.68 -49.16
N THR A 40 -19.41 -13.57 -49.08
CA THR A 40 -20.88 -13.57 -49.03
C THR A 40 -21.41 -12.77 -50.22
N GLU A 41 -22.29 -13.34 -51.03
CA GLU A 41 -22.69 -12.81 -52.34
C GLU A 41 -24.17 -12.33 -52.36
N PHE A 42 -24.49 -11.30 -53.16
CA PHE A 42 -25.85 -10.76 -53.32
C PHE A 42 -26.03 -10.07 -54.68
N THR A 43 -27.17 -10.25 -55.37
CA THR A 43 -27.39 -9.84 -56.78
C THR A 43 -28.38 -8.68 -56.99
N LEU A 44 -28.12 -7.85 -58.01
CA LEU A 44 -28.94 -6.73 -58.54
C LEU A 44 -28.72 -6.65 -60.08
N THR A 45 -29.65 -6.04 -60.84
CA THR A 45 -29.63 -5.98 -62.33
C THR A 45 -30.38 -4.78 -62.94
N ASN A 46 -29.71 -3.80 -63.58
CA ASN A 46 -30.20 -2.90 -64.66
C ASN A 46 -29.00 -2.18 -65.37
N ASN A 47 -29.19 -1.02 -66.03
CA ASN A 47 -28.19 -0.37 -66.93
C ASN A 47 -27.49 0.88 -66.34
N VAL A 48 -26.23 1.16 -66.72
CA VAL A 48 -25.46 2.36 -66.29
C VAL A 48 -24.98 3.16 -67.52
N ILE A 49 -24.97 4.49 -67.45
CA ILE A 49 -24.42 5.37 -68.50
C ILE A 49 -23.25 6.17 -67.92
N VAL A 50 -22.18 6.34 -68.71
CA VAL A 50 -21.00 7.16 -68.39
C VAL A 50 -20.61 7.93 -69.65
N THR A 51 -20.39 9.24 -69.53
CA THR A 51 -19.88 10.10 -70.61
C THR A 51 -18.36 10.22 -70.54
N ASP A 52 -17.68 10.33 -71.69
CA ASP A 52 -16.20 10.35 -71.80
C ASP A 52 -15.54 11.67 -71.32
N ASP A 53 -16.33 12.63 -70.82
CA ASP A 53 -15.82 13.84 -70.17
C ASP A 53 -15.15 13.48 -68.83
N ASN A 54 -13.85 13.77 -68.72
CA ASN A 54 -12.94 13.34 -67.63
C ASN A 54 -13.22 13.94 -66.22
N VAL A 55 -14.46 14.36 -65.93
CA VAL A 55 -14.89 14.69 -64.56
C VAL A 55 -15.25 13.39 -63.84
N PRO A 56 -14.61 13.05 -62.70
CA PRO A 56 -14.98 11.87 -61.94
C PRO A 56 -16.37 12.04 -61.32
N VAL A 57 -17.39 11.49 -61.97
CA VAL A 57 -18.80 11.49 -61.49
C VAL A 57 -18.91 10.92 -60.07
N ILE A 58 -17.98 10.04 -59.69
CA ILE A 58 -17.92 9.43 -58.36
C ILE A 58 -17.46 10.44 -57.30
N ASP A 59 -16.50 11.32 -57.59
CA ASP A 59 -15.99 12.29 -56.61
C ASP A 59 -17.05 13.31 -56.22
N SER A 60 -17.83 13.81 -57.19
CA SER A 60 -18.93 14.74 -56.90
C SER A 60 -20.02 14.08 -56.06
N ILE A 61 -20.40 12.83 -56.35
CA ILE A 61 -21.37 12.06 -55.55
C ILE A 61 -20.83 11.81 -54.12
N PHE A 62 -19.54 11.53 -53.98
CA PHE A 62 -18.92 11.24 -52.68
C PHE A 62 -18.81 12.49 -51.79
N GLU A 63 -18.39 13.63 -52.35
CA GLU A 63 -18.37 14.90 -51.64
C GLU A 63 -19.78 15.46 -51.36
N GLN A 64 -20.76 15.22 -52.25
CA GLN A 64 -22.17 15.50 -51.96
C GLN A 64 -22.64 14.70 -50.73
N ALA A 65 -22.35 13.40 -50.68
CA ALA A 65 -22.74 12.53 -49.56
C ALA A 65 -22.00 12.82 -48.23
N LYS A 66 -20.78 13.36 -48.28
CA LYS A 66 -20.10 13.96 -47.11
C LYS A 66 -20.78 15.26 -46.66
N THR A 67 -21.14 16.13 -47.61
CA THR A 67 -21.81 17.41 -47.36
C THR A 67 -23.18 17.21 -46.71
N GLU A 68 -23.92 16.19 -47.14
CA GLU A 68 -25.18 15.76 -46.54
C GLU A 68 -25.02 14.97 -45.22
N GLN A 69 -23.79 14.82 -44.70
CA GLN A 69 -23.44 14.05 -43.49
C GLN A 69 -23.85 12.56 -43.54
N ARG A 70 -24.12 12.01 -44.73
CA ARG A 70 -24.47 10.59 -44.94
C ARG A 70 -23.23 9.69 -44.88
N ILE A 71 -22.05 10.26 -45.15
CA ILE A 71 -20.73 9.65 -45.00
C ILE A 71 -19.88 10.53 -44.07
N GLN A 72 -18.96 9.92 -43.32
CA GLN A 72 -18.02 10.63 -42.46
C GLN A 72 -16.89 11.26 -43.30
N SER A 73 -16.59 12.54 -43.05
CA SER A 73 -15.76 13.38 -43.93
C SER A 73 -14.33 12.87 -44.19
N GLY A 74 -13.74 12.14 -43.24
CA GLY A 74 -12.36 11.64 -43.33
C GLY A 74 -12.13 10.42 -44.22
N VAL A 75 -13.19 9.77 -44.71
CA VAL A 75 -13.04 8.56 -45.56
C VAL A 75 -12.51 8.93 -46.94
N THR A 76 -11.55 8.14 -47.44
CA THR A 76 -11.01 8.23 -48.81
C THR A 76 -11.22 6.92 -49.57
N LEU A 77 -11.36 7.03 -50.89
CA LEU A 77 -11.59 5.91 -51.79
C LEU A 77 -10.58 6.00 -52.94
N ASP A 78 -9.75 4.96 -53.11
CA ASP A 78 -8.85 4.88 -54.26
C ASP A 78 -9.46 3.98 -55.34
N ILE A 79 -9.50 4.46 -56.59
CA ILE A 79 -10.01 3.73 -57.75
C ILE A 79 -8.86 3.55 -58.77
N PHE A 80 -8.55 2.29 -59.10
CA PHE A 80 -7.46 1.95 -60.02
C PHE A 80 -7.97 1.28 -61.31
N THR A 81 -8.43 2.11 -62.24
CA THR A 81 -8.54 1.84 -63.70
C THR A 81 -9.53 0.76 -64.17
N VAL A 82 -10.24 1.04 -65.27
CA VAL A 82 -11.07 0.07 -66.02
C VAL A 82 -10.25 -0.64 -67.09
N THR A 83 -10.27 -1.98 -67.12
CA THR A 83 -9.51 -2.79 -68.09
C THR A 83 -10.24 -4.09 -68.50
N ASP A 84 -9.82 -4.71 -69.61
CA ASP A 84 -10.26 -6.06 -70.01
C ASP A 84 -9.69 -7.16 -69.10
N SER A 85 -10.47 -8.23 -68.92
CA SER A 85 -10.19 -9.30 -67.95
C SER A 85 -9.06 -10.27 -68.33
N ALA A 86 -8.49 -10.20 -69.54
CA ALA A 86 -7.46 -11.14 -70.01
C ALA A 86 -6.09 -10.49 -70.27
N ASN A 87 -6.07 -9.24 -70.76
CA ASN A 87 -4.85 -8.56 -71.21
C ASN A 87 -4.64 -7.16 -70.58
N LEU A 88 -5.56 -6.70 -69.71
CA LEU A 88 -5.52 -5.38 -69.07
C LEU A 88 -5.56 -4.17 -70.04
N THR A 89 -6.13 -4.32 -71.23
CA THR A 89 -6.21 -3.28 -72.27
C THR A 89 -7.59 -2.60 -72.34
N LYS A 90 -7.71 -1.52 -73.14
CA LYS A 90 -9.00 -0.91 -73.48
C LYS A 90 -9.69 -1.70 -74.61
N PRO A 91 -11.02 -1.88 -74.58
CA PRO A 91 -11.79 -2.52 -75.67
C PRO A 91 -11.52 -1.90 -77.04
N VAL A 92 -10.96 -2.70 -77.96
CA VAL A 92 -10.45 -2.20 -79.25
C VAL A 92 -11.54 -2.14 -80.34
N ASN A 93 -12.48 -3.10 -80.33
CA ASN A 93 -13.45 -3.29 -81.41
C ASN A 93 -14.86 -2.78 -81.03
N PRO A 94 -15.51 -1.94 -81.87
CA PRO A 94 -16.91 -1.59 -81.71
C PRO A 94 -17.85 -2.81 -81.74
N ASN A 95 -19.03 -2.67 -81.13
CA ASN A 95 -20.17 -3.59 -81.15
C ASN A 95 -19.92 -5.06 -80.72
N THR A 96 -18.76 -5.39 -80.14
CA THR A 96 -18.44 -6.75 -79.66
C THR A 96 -18.51 -6.81 -78.13
N PRO A 97 -19.32 -7.70 -77.52
CA PRO A 97 -19.32 -7.92 -76.06
C PRO A 97 -17.96 -8.38 -75.52
N GLN A 98 -17.51 -7.78 -74.41
CA GLN A 98 -16.27 -8.16 -73.70
C GLN A 98 -16.43 -8.01 -72.18
N ASP A 99 -15.94 -8.96 -71.39
CA ASP A 99 -16.03 -8.93 -69.94
C ASP A 99 -14.85 -8.15 -69.30
N GLY A 100 -15.15 -7.18 -68.43
CA GLY A 100 -14.19 -6.30 -67.78
C GLY A 100 -14.63 -5.91 -66.36
N PHE A 101 -13.75 -5.27 -65.58
CA PHE A 101 -13.98 -5.12 -64.14
C PHE A 101 -13.37 -3.87 -63.48
N VAL A 102 -13.78 -3.60 -62.23
CA VAL A 102 -13.37 -2.51 -61.32
C VAL A 102 -13.23 -3.05 -59.90
N VAL A 103 -12.14 -2.69 -59.20
CA VAL A 103 -11.97 -2.97 -57.76
C VAL A 103 -11.98 -1.65 -56.99
N LEU A 104 -12.79 -1.60 -55.93
CA LEU A 104 -12.84 -0.49 -54.97
C LEU A 104 -12.15 -0.92 -53.68
N THR A 105 -11.17 -0.14 -53.23
CA THR A 105 -10.54 -0.32 -51.92
C THR A 105 -11.00 0.79 -50.97
N VAL A 106 -11.68 0.41 -49.89
CA VAL A 106 -12.07 1.37 -48.85
C VAL A 106 -10.92 1.52 -47.85
N ARG A 107 -10.48 2.75 -47.60
CA ARG A 107 -9.44 3.09 -46.60
C ARG A 107 -10.01 4.06 -45.57
N ASP A 108 -9.60 3.89 -44.32
CA ASP A 108 -10.02 4.73 -43.20
C ASP A 108 -8.78 5.16 -42.40
N ASP A 109 -8.23 6.31 -42.82
CA ASP A 109 -6.99 6.96 -42.34
C ASP A 109 -5.65 6.23 -42.64
N LYS A 110 -4.54 6.97 -42.55
CA LYS A 110 -3.17 6.51 -42.85
C LYS A 110 -2.57 5.62 -41.75
N ASP A 111 -3.09 5.71 -40.53
CA ASP A 111 -2.54 5.03 -39.35
C ASP A 111 -3.21 3.67 -39.04
N ILE A 112 -4.26 3.32 -39.80
CA ILE A 112 -5.06 2.10 -39.63
C ILE A 112 -5.28 1.43 -41.01
N PRO A 113 -4.55 0.34 -41.34
CA PRO A 113 -4.81 -0.41 -42.57
C PRO A 113 -6.04 -1.30 -42.41
N PHE A 114 -7.23 -0.70 -42.50
CA PHE A 114 -8.44 -1.43 -42.89
C PHE A 114 -8.28 -1.84 -44.36
N ILE A 115 -8.33 -3.14 -44.63
CA ILE A 115 -8.28 -3.68 -45.99
C ILE A 115 -9.55 -4.50 -46.19
N GLY A 116 -10.58 -3.83 -46.70
CA GLY A 116 -11.77 -4.47 -47.27
C GLY A 116 -11.82 -4.16 -48.77
N SER A 117 -11.77 -5.21 -49.59
CA SER A 117 -11.95 -5.11 -51.04
C SER A 117 -13.44 -5.21 -51.41
N ILE A 118 -13.88 -4.47 -52.43
CA ILE A 118 -15.21 -4.59 -53.05
C ILE A 118 -15.03 -4.64 -54.57
N SER A 119 -15.72 -5.56 -55.25
CA SER A 119 -15.40 -6.00 -56.61
C SER A 119 -16.59 -5.87 -57.56
N ILE A 120 -16.46 -5.15 -58.69
CA ILE A 120 -17.53 -4.72 -59.63
C ILE A 120 -17.26 -5.04 -61.17
N TYR A 121 -18.01 -5.94 -61.85
CA TYR A 121 -17.89 -6.44 -63.27
C TYR A 121 -18.74 -5.68 -64.26
N PHE A 122 -18.52 -5.83 -65.55
CA PHE A 122 -19.56 -5.58 -66.58
C PHE A 122 -19.18 -6.25 -67.91
N THR A 123 -20.14 -6.29 -68.83
CA THR A 123 -19.91 -6.63 -70.23
C THR A 123 -20.01 -5.35 -71.08
N VAL A 124 -18.96 -5.04 -71.84
CA VAL A 124 -18.82 -3.79 -72.60
C VAL A 124 -19.40 -3.91 -74.01
N VAL A 125 -20.15 -2.90 -74.49
CA VAL A 125 -20.64 -2.83 -75.88
C VAL A 125 -20.59 -1.38 -76.41
N LYS A 126 -19.54 -1.04 -77.17
CA LYS A 126 -19.38 0.29 -77.78
C LYS A 126 -20.23 0.46 -79.04
N LYS A 127 -21.13 1.44 -79.05
CA LYS A 127 -21.88 1.94 -80.23
C LYS A 127 -21.38 3.33 -80.66
N ALA A 128 -21.79 3.79 -81.84
CA ALA A 128 -21.52 5.14 -82.37
C ALA A 128 -22.82 5.77 -82.90
N SER A 129 -22.87 7.10 -83.01
CA SER A 129 -24.11 7.86 -83.18
C SER A 129 -24.07 8.92 -84.29
N ILE A 130 -24.97 8.75 -85.28
CA ILE A 130 -25.64 9.78 -86.10
C ILE A 130 -24.78 10.49 -87.19
N ASP A 131 -25.40 10.67 -88.36
CA ASP A 131 -24.98 11.54 -89.48
C ASP A 131 -25.73 12.88 -89.40
N LEU A 132 -25.07 13.99 -89.70
CA LEU A 132 -25.50 15.36 -89.40
C LEU A 132 -25.47 16.31 -90.62
N SER A 133 -25.54 15.77 -91.84
CA SER A 133 -25.60 16.57 -93.08
C SER A 133 -27.02 17.09 -93.38
N GLN A 134 -27.19 18.41 -93.54
CA GLN A 134 -28.50 19.05 -93.83
C GLN A 134 -28.39 20.25 -94.79
N THR A 135 -29.43 20.47 -95.60
CA THR A 135 -29.59 21.63 -96.50
C THR A 135 -30.59 22.61 -95.91
N ILE A 136 -30.29 23.91 -95.95
CA ILE A 136 -31.15 24.99 -95.46
C ILE A 136 -31.46 25.95 -96.62
N GLN A 137 -32.74 26.27 -96.83
CA GLN A 137 -33.18 27.29 -97.80
C GLN A 137 -33.66 28.53 -97.03
N LEU A 138 -33.27 29.73 -97.49
CA LEU A 138 -33.59 31.00 -96.83
C LEU A 138 -34.53 31.83 -97.72
N ASN A 139 -35.82 31.78 -97.40
CA ASN A 139 -36.92 32.31 -98.23
C ASN A 139 -37.03 33.86 -98.26
N GLU A 140 -35.96 34.60 -98.01
CA GLU A 140 -35.96 36.07 -97.91
C GLU A 140 -34.85 36.71 -98.77
N LEU A 141 -35.13 37.91 -99.30
CA LEU A 141 -34.22 38.61 -100.21
C LEU A 141 -33.24 39.51 -99.45
N TRP A 142 -31.94 39.24 -99.58
CA TRP A 142 -30.88 39.98 -98.88
C TRP A 142 -30.32 41.14 -99.71
N ASP A 143 -30.22 42.31 -99.08
CA ASP A 143 -29.58 43.51 -99.66
C ASP A 143 -28.10 43.57 -99.27
N ILE A 144 -27.27 42.97 -100.13
CA ILE A 144 -25.82 42.85 -99.97
C ILE A 144 -25.06 44.18 -100.05
N THR A 145 -25.71 45.31 -100.38
CA THR A 145 -25.03 46.61 -100.55
C THR A 145 -24.62 47.30 -99.25
N LYS A 146 -25.06 46.75 -98.10
CA LYS A 146 -24.90 47.32 -96.75
C LYS A 146 -23.73 46.75 -95.94
N TYR A 147 -22.94 45.85 -96.54
CA TYR A 147 -21.96 45.02 -95.83
C TYR A 147 -20.52 45.36 -96.24
N ASP A 148 -19.74 45.91 -95.30
CA ASP A 148 -18.32 46.24 -95.52
C ASP A 148 -17.39 45.02 -95.66
N SER A 149 -17.87 43.81 -95.34
CA SER A 149 -17.14 42.55 -95.55
C SER A 149 -18.09 41.40 -95.87
N ILE A 150 -17.55 40.41 -96.58
CA ILE A 150 -18.24 39.14 -96.88
C ILE A 150 -18.47 38.32 -95.61
N ASP A 151 -17.56 38.36 -94.64
CA ASP A 151 -17.70 37.64 -93.37
C ASP A 151 -18.85 38.19 -92.50
N ASN A 152 -19.10 39.50 -92.54
CA ASN A 152 -20.24 40.12 -91.84
C ASN A 152 -21.57 39.65 -92.45
N LEU A 153 -21.64 39.54 -93.78
CA LEU A 153 -22.80 38.99 -94.50
C LEU A 153 -23.01 37.51 -94.14
N TYR A 154 -21.95 36.69 -94.10
CA TYR A 154 -22.02 35.29 -93.66
C TYR A 154 -22.58 35.15 -92.23
N GLN A 155 -22.13 35.98 -91.29
CA GLN A 155 -22.58 35.90 -89.90
C GLN A 155 -24.05 36.30 -89.73
N ASP A 156 -24.54 37.33 -90.43
CA ASP A 156 -25.95 37.70 -90.37
C ASP A 156 -26.85 36.65 -91.04
N ILE A 157 -26.43 36.07 -92.16
CA ILE A 157 -27.11 34.95 -92.81
C ILE A 157 -27.19 33.73 -91.88
N TRP A 158 -26.12 33.41 -91.14
CA TRP A 158 -26.14 32.32 -90.15
C TRP A 158 -27.11 32.59 -88.98
N LYS A 159 -27.19 33.83 -88.46
CA LYS A 159 -28.13 34.21 -87.39
C LYS A 159 -29.60 33.94 -87.77
N VAL A 160 -29.92 33.92 -89.05
CA VAL A 160 -31.25 33.53 -89.55
C VAL A 160 -31.32 32.02 -89.79
N ALA A 161 -30.34 31.44 -90.50
CA ALA A 161 -30.30 30.02 -90.84
C ALA A 161 -30.34 29.07 -89.63
N VAL A 162 -29.70 29.45 -88.52
CA VAL A 162 -29.61 28.65 -87.29
C VAL A 162 -30.98 28.31 -86.67
N ASN A 163 -32.01 29.14 -86.93
CA ASN A 163 -33.37 28.93 -86.41
C ASN A 163 -34.14 27.85 -87.20
N ASN A 164 -33.63 27.43 -88.36
CA ASN A 164 -34.22 26.41 -89.23
C ASN A 164 -33.55 25.03 -89.08
N LEU A 165 -32.58 24.90 -88.17
CA LEU A 165 -31.96 23.61 -87.82
C LEU A 165 -32.96 22.70 -87.09
N GLN A 166 -32.78 21.38 -87.20
CA GLN A 166 -33.52 20.44 -86.37
C GLN A 166 -33.13 20.56 -84.88
N PRO A 167 -34.02 20.20 -83.94
CA PRO A 167 -33.68 20.12 -82.52
C PRO A 167 -32.44 19.25 -82.26
N ASP A 168 -31.72 19.59 -81.18
CA ASP A 168 -30.53 18.88 -80.69
C ASP A 168 -29.31 18.88 -81.66
N VAL A 169 -29.34 19.69 -82.72
CA VAL A 169 -28.21 19.95 -83.65
C VAL A 169 -27.38 21.17 -83.17
N PRO A 170 -26.03 21.15 -83.27
CA PRO A 170 -25.18 22.29 -82.87
C PRO A 170 -25.48 23.60 -83.62
N THR A 171 -25.38 24.73 -82.93
CA THR A 171 -25.76 26.07 -83.45
C THR A 171 -24.58 27.01 -83.74
N GLY A 172 -23.33 26.57 -83.49
CA GLY A 172 -22.12 27.36 -83.73
C GLY A 172 -21.73 27.43 -85.21
N TYR A 173 -21.52 28.64 -85.73
CA TYR A 173 -21.09 28.89 -87.13
C TYR A 173 -19.80 28.13 -87.49
N ASP A 174 -18.87 28.06 -86.55
CA ASP A 174 -17.56 27.41 -86.65
C ASP A 174 -17.61 25.88 -86.61
N THR A 175 -18.79 25.29 -86.37
CA THR A 175 -19.05 23.84 -86.36
C THR A 175 -19.38 23.28 -87.75
N TYR A 176 -19.58 24.15 -88.75
CA TYR A 176 -19.94 23.79 -90.12
C TYR A 176 -18.85 24.21 -91.13
N ASP A 177 -18.85 23.57 -92.29
CA ASP A 177 -18.08 23.97 -93.46
C ASP A 177 -19.00 24.76 -94.40
N MET A 178 -18.68 26.04 -94.54
CA MET A 178 -19.43 27.01 -95.33
C MET A 178 -18.92 27.09 -96.79
N SER A 179 -17.88 26.33 -97.17
CA SER A 179 -17.23 26.43 -98.49
C SER A 179 -18.13 26.01 -99.67
N GLY A 180 -19.24 25.33 -99.40
CA GLY A 180 -20.28 25.04 -100.40
C GLY A 180 -21.14 26.25 -100.80
N PHE A 181 -21.13 27.32 -100.00
CA PHE A 181 -21.93 28.53 -100.20
C PHE A 181 -21.40 29.36 -101.37
N LYS A 182 -22.29 29.77 -102.28
CA LYS A 182 -21.93 30.47 -103.53
C LYS A 182 -22.69 31.78 -103.67
N LEU A 183 -22.06 32.87 -103.24
CA LEU A 183 -22.50 34.21 -103.62
C LEU A 183 -22.33 34.40 -105.14
N PRO A 184 -23.38 34.78 -105.90
CA PRO A 184 -23.25 35.10 -107.31
C PRO A 184 -22.45 36.39 -107.54
N LEU A 185 -21.69 36.42 -108.64
CA LEU A 185 -20.60 37.39 -108.88
C LEU A 185 -21.04 38.83 -109.24
N ILE A 186 -22.31 39.20 -109.05
CA ILE A 186 -22.86 40.50 -109.49
C ILE A 186 -23.51 41.22 -108.31
N PHE A 187 -22.84 42.27 -107.81
CA PHE A 187 -23.40 43.16 -106.79
C PHE A 187 -24.50 44.08 -107.37
N ASN A 188 -25.34 44.63 -106.48
CA ASN A 188 -26.53 45.45 -106.78
C ASN A 188 -27.74 44.68 -107.37
N GLN A 189 -28.00 43.46 -106.88
CA GLN A 189 -29.28 42.76 -107.10
C GLN A 189 -29.74 42.12 -105.77
N ASN A 190 -31.06 41.98 -105.58
CA ASN A 190 -31.62 41.20 -104.47
C ASN A 190 -31.41 39.71 -104.77
N LEU A 191 -30.96 38.95 -103.77
CA LEU A 191 -30.61 37.54 -103.93
C LEU A 191 -31.46 36.62 -103.05
N ASP A 192 -31.88 35.51 -103.66
CA ASP A 192 -32.37 34.30 -102.98
C ASP A 192 -31.16 33.40 -102.63
N VAL A 193 -31.20 32.71 -101.50
CA VAL A 193 -30.00 32.10 -100.88
C VAL A 193 -30.29 30.67 -100.40
N GLU A 194 -29.81 29.69 -101.17
CA GLU A 194 -29.71 28.30 -100.73
C GLU A 194 -28.36 28.05 -100.03
N MET A 195 -28.41 27.40 -98.87
CA MET A 195 -27.25 27.15 -98.01
C MET A 195 -27.10 25.65 -97.70
N LEU A 196 -26.04 25.05 -98.21
CA LEU A 196 -25.64 23.68 -97.84
C LEU A 196 -24.67 23.73 -96.65
N ALA A 197 -25.10 23.25 -95.49
CA ALA A 197 -24.29 23.23 -94.27
C ALA A 197 -23.74 21.81 -94.02
N THR A 198 -22.48 21.57 -94.39
CA THR A 198 -21.82 20.29 -94.11
C THR A 198 -21.12 20.35 -92.76
N TYR A 199 -21.39 19.40 -91.86
CA TYR A 199 -20.75 19.35 -90.55
C TYR A 199 -19.23 19.16 -90.65
N ASN A 200 -18.42 20.02 -90.01
CA ASN A 200 -16.96 20.06 -90.23
C ASN A 200 -16.12 19.16 -89.29
N GLY A 201 -16.76 18.29 -88.50
CA GLY A 201 -16.09 17.27 -87.69
C GLY A 201 -15.61 17.72 -86.31
N LYS A 202 -15.65 19.00 -85.97
CA LYS A 202 -14.97 19.54 -84.76
C LYS A 202 -15.62 19.26 -83.41
N ALA A 203 -16.87 18.80 -83.36
CA ALA A 203 -17.64 18.66 -82.11
C ALA A 203 -17.94 17.21 -81.67
N ASN A 204 -17.52 16.19 -82.43
CA ASN A 204 -17.92 14.80 -82.22
C ASN A 204 -16.73 13.87 -81.96
N THR A 205 -16.39 13.63 -80.69
CA THR A 205 -15.79 12.36 -80.25
C THR A 205 -16.90 11.37 -79.90
N PRO A 206 -16.91 10.12 -80.41
CA PRO A 206 -18.02 9.18 -80.16
C PRO A 206 -18.11 8.72 -78.71
N THR A 207 -19.24 8.99 -78.05
CA THR A 207 -19.54 8.60 -76.67
C THR A 207 -19.65 7.08 -76.51
N THR A 208 -18.99 6.52 -75.48
CA THR A 208 -18.95 5.07 -75.22
C THR A 208 -19.98 4.65 -74.15
N PHE A 209 -20.57 3.44 -74.25
CA PHE A 209 -21.63 2.93 -73.34
C PHE A 209 -21.27 1.53 -72.74
N TYR A 210 -21.83 1.17 -71.57
CA TYR A 210 -21.40 0.03 -70.70
C TYR A 210 -22.58 -0.63 -69.91
N SER A 211 -22.51 -1.90 -69.43
CA SER A 211 -23.62 -2.58 -68.68
C SER A 211 -23.25 -3.90 -67.91
N GLY A 212 -23.81 -4.22 -66.72
CA GLY A 212 -23.54 -5.48 -65.96
C GLY A 212 -24.29 -5.72 -64.61
N THR A 213 -24.14 -6.90 -63.95
CA THR A 213 -24.98 -7.51 -62.83
C THR A 213 -24.20 -7.73 -61.49
N ILE A 214 -24.77 -7.65 -60.25
CA ILE A 214 -24.02 -7.51 -58.93
C ILE A 214 -23.87 -8.79 -58.07
N THR A 215 -23.15 -8.72 -56.93
CA THR A 215 -21.78 -9.23 -56.79
C THR A 215 -20.86 -8.50 -55.81
N VAL A 216 -21.18 -8.30 -54.52
CA VAL A 216 -20.18 -7.83 -53.52
C VAL A 216 -19.47 -9.02 -52.86
N LYS A 217 -18.19 -8.89 -52.46
CA LYS A 217 -17.51 -9.81 -51.54
C LYS A 217 -16.93 -9.03 -50.35
N LEU A 218 -16.62 -9.72 -49.25
CA LEU A 218 -16.08 -9.17 -48.00
C LEU A 218 -15.03 -10.14 -47.47
N GLU A 219 -13.90 -9.63 -46.99
CA GLU A 219 -12.73 -10.44 -46.57
C GLU A 219 -12.41 -10.27 -45.07
N VAL A 220 -11.42 -11.04 -44.59
CA VAL A 220 -11.07 -11.22 -43.17
C VAL A 220 -10.67 -9.90 -42.48
N ILE A 221 -11.23 -9.64 -41.30
CA ILE A 221 -11.06 -8.35 -40.60
C ILE A 221 -9.74 -8.29 -39.80
N SER A 222 -8.88 -7.33 -40.15
CA SER A 222 -7.73 -6.94 -39.32
C SER A 222 -8.14 -5.98 -38.21
N TYR A 223 -7.87 -6.32 -36.95
CA TYR A 223 -7.88 -5.40 -35.81
C TYR A 223 -6.46 -5.06 -35.37
N ARG A 224 -6.28 -3.89 -34.74
CA ARG A 224 -4.99 -3.45 -34.17
C ARG A 224 -5.19 -3.01 -32.71
N ALA A 225 -4.40 -3.56 -31.79
CA ALA A 225 -4.32 -3.11 -30.40
C ALA A 225 -2.97 -2.40 -30.16
N ARG A 226 -2.98 -1.35 -29.34
CA ARG A 226 -1.77 -0.60 -28.93
C ARG A 226 -1.52 -0.83 -27.43
N VAL A 227 -0.80 -1.88 -27.05
CA VAL A 227 -0.51 -2.21 -25.65
C VAL A 227 0.57 -1.29 -25.09
N ASN A 228 0.35 -0.71 -23.91
CA ASN A 228 1.39 -0.10 -23.10
C ASN A 228 1.25 -0.68 -21.69
N LEU A 229 2.06 -1.69 -21.36
CA LEU A 229 1.97 -2.43 -20.10
C LEU A 229 3.11 -2.02 -19.18
N LYS A 230 2.79 -1.49 -18.00
CA LYS A 230 3.77 -1.18 -16.95
C LYS A 230 3.81 -2.29 -15.90
N LEU A 231 4.96 -2.92 -15.72
CA LEU A 231 5.17 -3.98 -14.73
C LEU A 231 5.67 -3.41 -13.40
N GLN A 232 5.13 -3.91 -12.29
CA GLN A 232 5.53 -3.55 -10.92
C GLN A 232 6.19 -4.71 -10.15
N GLN A 233 6.32 -5.88 -10.77
CA GLN A 233 6.83 -7.11 -10.14
C GLN A 233 8.04 -7.66 -10.91
N ASN A 234 8.86 -8.47 -10.25
CA ASN A 234 10.00 -9.17 -10.83
C ASN A 234 9.67 -10.65 -11.04
N ASN A 235 10.22 -11.24 -12.10
CA ASN A 235 10.20 -12.68 -12.36
C ASN A 235 8.76 -13.23 -12.49
N LEU A 236 7.93 -12.54 -13.27
CA LEU A 236 6.60 -13.03 -13.63
C LEU A 236 6.76 -14.33 -14.44
N PRO A 237 6.07 -15.41 -14.08
CA PRO A 237 6.06 -16.61 -14.93
C PRO A 237 5.46 -16.22 -16.30
N PRO A 238 5.97 -16.73 -17.43
CA PRO A 238 5.64 -16.20 -18.75
C PRO A 238 4.12 -16.13 -19.03
N ASP A 239 3.36 -17.14 -18.61
CA ASP A 239 1.90 -17.14 -18.71
C ASP A 239 1.21 -15.95 -18.04
N ALA A 240 1.68 -15.49 -16.88
CA ALA A 240 1.12 -14.32 -16.19
C ALA A 240 1.43 -13.02 -16.95
N LEU A 241 2.61 -12.91 -17.58
CA LEU A 241 2.92 -11.79 -18.48
C LEU A 241 2.04 -11.82 -19.72
N TYR A 242 1.81 -12.99 -20.31
CA TYR A 242 0.92 -13.17 -21.46
C TYR A 242 -0.54 -12.80 -21.14
N ASP A 243 -1.01 -13.14 -19.93
CA ASP A 243 -2.34 -12.76 -19.45
C ASP A 243 -2.46 -11.24 -19.21
N LEU A 244 -1.47 -10.59 -18.61
CA LEU A 244 -1.43 -9.13 -18.45
C LEU A 244 -1.43 -8.40 -19.81
N VAL A 245 -0.62 -8.86 -20.77
CA VAL A 245 -0.62 -8.31 -22.14
C VAL A 245 -1.99 -8.52 -22.80
N TRP A 246 -2.65 -9.66 -22.59
CA TRP A 246 -3.98 -9.91 -23.15
C TRP A 246 -5.08 -9.05 -22.52
N ILE A 247 -4.98 -8.74 -21.22
CA ILE A 247 -5.87 -7.79 -20.54
C ILE A 247 -5.78 -6.40 -21.19
N GLU A 248 -4.57 -5.91 -21.49
CA GLU A 248 -4.38 -4.64 -22.22
C GLU A 248 -4.94 -4.71 -23.66
N VAL A 249 -4.74 -5.81 -24.38
CA VAL A 249 -5.37 -6.03 -25.70
C VAL A 249 -6.90 -5.95 -25.59
N LYS A 250 -7.50 -6.58 -24.57
CA LYS A 250 -8.95 -6.60 -24.37
C LYS A 250 -9.56 -5.24 -24.04
N LYS A 251 -8.81 -4.27 -23.50
CA LYS A 251 -9.32 -2.89 -23.27
C LYS A 251 -9.74 -2.19 -24.58
N TYR A 252 -9.14 -2.54 -25.71
CA TYR A 252 -9.54 -2.04 -27.03
C TYR A 252 -10.83 -2.67 -27.57
N PHE A 253 -11.28 -3.79 -27.00
CA PHE A 253 -12.37 -4.62 -27.51
C PHE A 253 -13.39 -5.03 -26.41
N VAL A 254 -13.60 -4.16 -25.41
CA VAL A 254 -14.51 -4.42 -24.27
C VAL A 254 -15.93 -4.73 -24.74
N ASN A 255 -16.41 -4.02 -25.75
CA ASN A 255 -17.77 -4.17 -26.30
C ASN A 255 -17.86 -5.09 -27.53
N ASP A 256 -16.76 -5.73 -27.96
CA ASP A 256 -16.77 -6.64 -29.11
C ASP A 256 -16.83 -8.11 -28.67
N ALA A 257 -18.03 -8.67 -28.69
CA ALA A 257 -18.31 -10.07 -28.36
C ALA A 257 -17.62 -11.09 -29.29
N ARG A 258 -17.02 -10.66 -30.42
CA ARG A 258 -16.25 -11.53 -31.32
C ARG A 258 -14.82 -11.77 -30.83
N VAL A 259 -14.30 -10.90 -29.96
CA VAL A 259 -12.94 -11.00 -29.42
C VAL A 259 -12.98 -11.72 -28.08
N SER A 260 -12.55 -12.98 -28.02
CA SER A 260 -12.60 -13.76 -26.78
C SER A 260 -11.71 -13.16 -25.69
N ASN A 261 -12.18 -13.26 -24.44
CA ASN A 261 -11.45 -12.83 -23.25
C ASN A 261 -10.26 -13.75 -22.92
N ASN A 262 -10.25 -14.99 -23.44
CA ASN A 262 -9.19 -15.97 -23.19
C ASN A 262 -8.14 -15.95 -24.30
N ARG A 263 -6.88 -15.62 -23.97
CA ARG A 263 -5.77 -15.65 -24.95
C ARG A 263 -5.56 -17.05 -25.57
N ASN A 264 -5.92 -18.10 -24.84
CA ASN A 264 -5.75 -19.48 -25.30
C ASN A 264 -6.74 -19.87 -26.40
N ASP A 265 -7.74 -19.04 -26.70
CA ASP A 265 -8.62 -19.20 -27.86
C ASP A 265 -7.95 -18.71 -29.17
N TYR A 266 -6.72 -18.20 -29.09
CA TYR A 266 -5.92 -17.72 -30.21
C TYR A 266 -4.63 -18.53 -30.38
N LEU A 267 -4.12 -18.55 -31.62
CA LEU A 267 -2.75 -18.88 -31.97
C LEU A 267 -1.94 -17.59 -31.94
N ILE A 268 -0.96 -17.52 -31.04
CA ILE A 268 -0.07 -16.38 -30.81
C ILE A 268 1.35 -16.93 -30.66
N ASP A 269 2.31 -16.31 -31.33
CA ASP A 269 3.73 -16.51 -31.05
C ASP A 269 4.17 -15.56 -29.92
N TRP A 270 4.35 -16.13 -28.73
CA TRP A 270 4.74 -15.41 -27.52
C TRP A 270 6.26 -15.22 -27.38
N SER A 271 7.09 -15.72 -28.31
CA SER A 271 8.56 -15.63 -28.22
C SER A 271 9.11 -14.20 -28.17
N SER A 272 8.33 -13.22 -28.63
CA SER A 272 8.63 -11.78 -28.58
C SER A 272 8.15 -11.07 -27.30
N VAL A 273 7.47 -11.78 -26.39
CA VAL A 273 6.79 -11.22 -25.21
C VAL A 273 7.51 -11.66 -23.94
N ILE A 274 8.72 -11.15 -23.74
CA ILE A 274 9.55 -11.45 -22.56
C ILE A 274 9.51 -10.30 -21.55
N GLU A 275 9.78 -10.60 -20.27
CA GLU A 275 9.87 -9.58 -19.22
C GLU A 275 11.06 -8.65 -19.49
N PRO A 276 10.86 -7.31 -19.62
CA PRO A 276 11.97 -6.38 -19.79
C PRO A 276 12.84 -6.30 -18.53
N PRO A 277 14.15 -6.02 -18.68
CA PRO A 277 14.99 -5.62 -17.57
C PRO A 277 14.46 -4.38 -16.84
N VAL A 278 14.91 -4.19 -15.60
CA VAL A 278 14.49 -3.06 -14.77
C VAL A 278 15.02 -1.74 -15.33
N GLY A 279 14.13 -0.79 -15.59
CA GLY A 279 14.45 0.47 -16.26
C GLY A 279 14.46 0.38 -17.80
N GLU A 280 14.10 -0.76 -18.37
CA GLU A 280 14.03 -0.97 -19.82
C GLU A 280 12.59 -1.17 -20.33
N THR A 281 12.46 -1.16 -21.66
CA THR A 281 11.21 -1.29 -22.41
C THR A 281 11.41 -2.26 -23.57
N ILE A 282 10.54 -3.26 -23.70
CA ILE A 282 10.54 -4.23 -24.81
C ILE A 282 9.32 -4.02 -25.70
N TYR A 283 9.54 -3.97 -27.01
CA TYR A 283 8.50 -3.70 -28.01
C TYR A 283 7.73 -4.97 -28.39
N LEU A 284 6.41 -4.91 -28.25
CA LEU A 284 5.47 -5.95 -28.66
C LEU A 284 5.11 -5.78 -30.14
N ASN A 285 5.13 -6.86 -30.93
CA ASN A 285 4.72 -6.83 -32.34
C ASN A 285 4.25 -8.20 -32.88
N PHE A 286 3.24 -8.79 -32.27
CA PHE A 286 2.74 -10.14 -32.60
C PHE A 286 1.35 -10.16 -33.27
N LEU A 287 0.98 -11.32 -33.81
CA LEU A 287 -0.32 -11.57 -34.43
C LEU A 287 -1.08 -12.61 -33.59
N ALA A 288 -2.34 -12.31 -33.27
CA ALA A 288 -3.27 -13.25 -32.65
C ALA A 288 -4.33 -13.69 -33.66
N THR A 289 -4.32 -14.98 -34.00
CA THR A 289 -5.26 -15.60 -34.95
C THR A 289 -6.22 -16.51 -34.19
N PRO A 290 -7.55 -16.30 -34.21
CA PRO A 290 -8.51 -17.17 -33.53
C PRO A 290 -8.35 -18.64 -33.90
N LYS A 291 -8.50 -19.54 -32.92
CA LYS A 291 -8.55 -21.00 -33.15
C LYS A 291 -9.87 -21.41 -33.80
N ASP A 292 -11.00 -20.83 -33.39
CA ASP A 292 -12.30 -21.02 -34.05
C ASP A 292 -12.20 -20.68 -35.55
N GLU A 293 -12.67 -21.59 -36.40
CA GLU A 293 -12.68 -21.47 -37.86
C GLU A 293 -13.81 -20.56 -38.35
N LYS A 294 -14.83 -20.32 -37.50
CA LYS A 294 -15.94 -19.39 -37.76
C LYS A 294 -15.63 -17.94 -37.38
N ALA A 295 -14.45 -17.67 -36.82
CA ALA A 295 -14.01 -16.33 -36.43
C ALA A 295 -13.20 -15.67 -37.56
N HIS A 296 -13.84 -14.76 -38.32
CA HIS A 296 -13.26 -14.12 -39.51
C HIS A 296 -12.50 -12.82 -39.20
N HIS A 297 -11.63 -12.86 -38.20
CA HIS A 297 -10.79 -11.72 -37.82
C HIS A 297 -9.40 -12.16 -37.33
N TYR A 298 -8.46 -11.23 -37.26
CA TYR A 298 -7.17 -11.39 -36.57
C TYR A 298 -6.78 -10.08 -35.87
N ILE A 299 -5.96 -10.17 -34.82
CA ILE A 299 -5.57 -9.01 -34.01
C ILE A 299 -4.06 -8.82 -34.10
N ARG A 300 -3.60 -7.72 -34.69
CA ARG A 300 -2.20 -7.30 -34.62
C ARG A 300 -2.00 -6.53 -33.31
N VAL A 301 -1.17 -7.07 -32.42
CA VAL A 301 -0.79 -6.39 -31.18
C VAL A 301 0.53 -5.69 -31.43
N VAL A 302 0.56 -4.38 -31.20
CA VAL A 302 1.76 -3.55 -31.22
C VAL A 302 1.89 -2.75 -29.93
N GLY A 303 3.09 -2.29 -29.61
CA GLY A 303 3.32 -1.38 -28.49
C GLY A 303 4.49 -1.84 -27.64
N ASP A 304 4.36 -1.77 -26.32
CA ASP A 304 5.48 -1.97 -25.41
C ASP A 304 5.09 -2.54 -24.04
N VAL A 305 6.05 -3.24 -23.43
CA VAL A 305 6.10 -3.58 -22.00
C VAL A 305 7.26 -2.81 -21.39
N THR A 306 6.98 -1.99 -20.38
CA THR A 306 7.97 -1.18 -19.67
C THR A 306 8.01 -1.61 -18.20
N LYS A 307 9.20 -1.62 -17.58
CA LYS A 307 9.37 -1.95 -16.16
C LYS A 307 10.10 -0.82 -15.45
N ASP A 308 9.34 0.21 -15.07
CA ASP A 308 9.86 1.38 -14.37
C ASP A 308 10.46 0.96 -13.00
N PRO A 309 11.56 1.60 -12.55
CA PRO A 309 12.02 1.43 -11.18
C PRO A 309 11.04 2.07 -10.19
N ILE A 310 10.95 1.49 -9.00
CA ILE A 310 10.14 2.00 -7.89
C ILE A 310 10.84 3.23 -7.31
N TRP A 311 10.17 4.37 -7.37
CA TRP A 311 10.60 5.59 -6.69
C TRP A 311 10.22 5.51 -5.22
N LEU A 312 11.22 5.66 -4.35
CA LEU A 312 11.07 5.61 -2.91
C LEU A 312 10.52 6.96 -2.40
N PRO A 313 9.72 6.97 -1.32
CA PRO A 313 9.31 8.22 -0.68
C PRO A 313 10.55 8.92 -0.09
N SER A 314 10.74 10.19 -0.43
CA SER A 314 11.90 10.98 0.01
C SER A 314 11.97 11.18 1.53
N THR A 315 10.86 11.01 2.22
CA THR A 315 10.77 11.09 3.69
C THR A 315 9.78 10.06 4.20
N ILE A 316 10.18 9.31 5.22
CA ILE A 316 9.36 8.34 5.96
C ILE A 316 9.42 8.77 7.42
N LYS A 317 8.27 8.76 8.13
CA LYS A 317 8.22 9.00 9.57
C LYS A 317 7.75 7.73 10.26
N LEU A 318 8.55 7.22 11.19
CA LEU A 318 8.14 6.09 12.02
C LEU A 318 7.06 6.53 13.01
N THR A 319 5.98 5.74 13.12
CA THR A 319 4.95 5.90 14.15
C THR A 319 5.39 5.33 15.50
N VAL A 320 6.27 4.32 15.49
CA VAL A 320 6.81 3.67 16.69
C VAL A 320 8.12 4.35 17.12
N PRO A 321 8.19 4.92 18.34
CA PRO A 321 9.45 5.41 18.88
C PRO A 321 10.42 4.27 19.16
N VAL A 322 11.70 4.49 18.87
CA VAL A 322 12.75 3.54 19.19
C VAL A 322 13.23 3.85 20.61
N VAL A 323 12.86 2.97 21.55
CA VAL A 323 13.50 2.92 22.87
C VAL A 323 14.92 2.40 22.67
N VAL A 324 15.90 3.12 23.22
CA VAL A 324 17.33 2.79 23.09
C VAL A 324 18.02 3.07 24.43
N THR A 325 18.85 2.15 24.92
CA THR A 325 19.70 2.39 26.11
C THR A 325 21.05 3.01 25.72
N GLN A 326 21.78 3.59 26.67
CA GLN A 326 23.07 4.24 26.38
C GLN A 326 24.12 3.24 25.83
N ARG A 327 24.01 1.97 26.20
CA ARG A 327 24.73 0.81 25.63
C ARG A 327 24.48 0.59 24.13
N GLU A 328 23.25 0.87 23.71
CA GLU A 328 22.82 0.66 22.33
C GLU A 328 23.12 1.89 21.46
N ARG A 329 23.54 3.03 22.02
CA ARG A 329 23.83 4.28 21.29
C ARG A 329 24.72 4.13 20.04
N PRO A 330 25.78 3.29 19.98
CA PRO A 330 26.49 2.96 18.74
C PRO A 330 25.91 1.73 18.00
N ASN A 331 25.22 0.85 18.73
CA ASN A 331 24.73 -0.46 18.27
C ASN A 331 23.23 -0.47 17.89
N VAL A 332 22.58 0.71 17.79
CA VAL A 332 21.14 0.85 17.50
C VAL A 332 20.82 0.02 16.26
N ASN A 333 19.81 -0.85 16.34
CA ASN A 333 19.54 -1.83 15.31
C ASN A 333 19.09 -1.16 14.00
N LYS A 334 20.05 -0.91 13.10
CA LYS A 334 19.88 -0.18 11.84
C LYS A 334 18.93 -0.96 10.91
N ASP A 335 19.02 -2.29 10.91
CA ASP A 335 18.13 -3.18 10.15
C ASP A 335 16.68 -3.14 10.66
N TYR A 336 16.47 -3.02 11.96
CA TYR A 336 15.12 -2.88 12.55
C TYR A 336 14.48 -1.53 12.19
N ILE A 337 15.23 -0.44 12.30
CA ILE A 337 14.79 0.90 11.86
C ILE A 337 14.45 0.89 10.37
N TRP A 338 15.30 0.28 9.54
CA TRP A 338 15.07 0.14 8.11
C TRP A 338 13.83 -0.69 7.79
N THR A 339 13.66 -1.83 8.44
CA THR A 339 12.51 -2.73 8.25
C THR A 339 11.20 -2.04 8.59
N MET A 340 11.14 -1.31 9.71
CA MET A 340 9.97 -0.51 10.07
C MET A 340 9.71 0.60 9.04
N ALA A 341 10.74 1.32 8.57
CA ALA A 341 10.55 2.36 7.57
C ALA A 341 10.01 1.81 6.24
N MET A 342 10.50 0.64 5.79
CA MET A 342 9.97 -0.01 4.59
C MET A 342 8.51 -0.47 4.78
N GLN A 343 8.13 -0.92 5.98
CA GLN A 343 6.75 -1.27 6.31
C GLN A 343 5.82 -0.05 6.32
N GLU A 344 6.22 1.07 6.92
CA GLU A 344 5.47 2.35 6.90
C GLU A 344 5.28 2.87 5.46
N ALA A 345 6.29 2.70 4.60
CA ALA A 345 6.22 2.99 3.18
C ALA A 345 5.38 1.99 2.35
N ASN A 346 4.78 0.97 2.99
CA ASN A 346 4.06 -0.16 2.37
C ASN A 346 4.93 -1.01 1.40
N LEU A 347 6.25 -0.95 1.53
CA LEU A 347 7.22 -1.70 0.75
C LEU A 347 7.52 -3.06 1.42
N VAL A 348 6.54 -3.97 1.39
CA VAL A 348 6.61 -5.30 2.02
C VAL A 348 7.77 -6.17 1.50
N ASN A 349 8.24 -5.91 0.28
CA ASN A 349 9.51 -6.42 -0.27
C ASN A 349 10.38 -5.24 -0.76
N GLY A 350 10.64 -4.27 0.13
CA GLY A 350 11.50 -3.12 -0.16
C GLY A 350 12.98 -3.49 -0.35
N PRO A 351 13.83 -2.51 -0.71
CA PRO A 351 15.27 -2.72 -0.84
C PRO A 351 15.92 -3.13 0.49
N GLU A 352 17.07 -3.79 0.41
CA GLU A 352 17.87 -4.14 1.59
C GLU A 352 18.70 -2.93 2.07
N LEU A 353 19.01 -2.86 3.36
CA LEU A 353 19.82 -1.76 3.93
C LEU A 353 21.20 -1.63 3.26
N LYS A 354 21.75 -2.75 2.76
CA LYS A 354 23.02 -2.81 2.00
C LYS A 354 22.99 -2.03 0.67
N ASP A 355 21.81 -1.70 0.15
CA ASP A 355 21.66 -0.92 -1.08
C ASP A 355 21.82 0.60 -0.83
N PHE A 356 22.11 1.01 0.41
CA PHE A 356 22.20 2.41 0.84
C PHE A 356 23.47 2.72 1.65
N ASP A 357 24.03 3.91 1.45
CA ASP A 357 24.98 4.51 2.39
C ASP A 357 24.20 5.05 3.60
N VAL A 358 24.41 4.37 4.73
CA VAL A 358 23.89 4.74 6.06
C VAL A 358 25.01 5.02 7.06
N THR A 359 26.24 5.29 6.59
CA THR A 359 27.40 5.63 7.46
C THR A 359 27.13 6.85 8.35
N SER A 360 26.30 7.78 7.87
CA SER A 360 25.89 8.99 8.60
C SER A 360 25.01 8.71 9.84
N TRP A 361 24.33 7.56 9.90
CA TRP A 361 23.33 7.27 10.93
C TRP A 361 23.93 7.22 12.32
N GLU A 362 25.04 6.52 12.49
CA GLU A 362 25.70 6.30 13.78
C GLU A 362 26.20 7.62 14.40
N THR A 363 26.76 8.50 13.57
CA THR A 363 27.14 9.85 13.98
C THR A 363 25.91 10.70 14.34
N THR A 364 24.81 10.53 13.60
CA THR A 364 23.56 11.27 13.83
C THR A 364 22.86 10.85 15.13
N LEU A 365 22.70 9.55 15.35
CA LEU A 365 22.18 8.95 16.59
C LEU A 365 23.04 9.37 17.79
N THR A 366 24.36 9.25 17.66
CA THR A 366 25.30 9.63 18.73
C THR A 366 25.20 11.11 19.11
N LYS A 367 25.11 12.02 18.13
CA LYS A 367 25.04 13.48 18.36
C LYS A 367 23.67 13.97 18.85
N ASN A 368 22.60 13.24 18.54
CA ASN A 368 21.22 13.64 18.86
C ASN A 368 20.59 12.79 19.99
N TRP A 369 21.42 12.17 20.82
CA TRP A 369 20.98 11.40 21.99
C TRP A 369 20.11 12.24 22.95
N PRO A 370 18.94 11.73 23.41
CA PRO A 370 18.16 12.38 24.47
C PRO A 370 18.77 12.13 25.87
N SER A 371 18.47 13.04 26.80
CA SER A 371 18.76 12.84 28.22
C SER A 371 17.96 11.67 28.80
N ILE A 372 18.41 11.13 29.93
CA ILE A 372 17.65 10.12 30.69
C ILE A 372 16.25 10.65 31.01
N GLY A 373 15.21 9.83 30.77
CA GLY A 373 13.80 10.21 30.93
C GLY A 373 13.25 11.11 29.82
N GLY A 374 14.02 11.42 28.78
CA GLY A 374 13.62 12.28 27.67
C GLY A 374 13.48 11.55 26.33
N SER A 375 12.83 12.20 25.37
CA SER A 375 12.79 11.80 23.96
C SER A 375 13.37 12.86 23.03
N ARG A 376 13.73 12.46 21.80
CA ARG A 376 14.22 13.35 20.75
C ARG A 376 13.99 12.77 19.36
N ILE A 377 13.34 13.55 18.49
CA ILE A 377 13.21 13.21 17.07
C ILE A 377 14.55 13.48 16.35
N VAL A 378 14.94 12.55 15.50
CA VAL A 378 16.15 12.59 14.66
C VAL A 378 15.80 12.19 13.23
N THR A 379 16.57 12.67 12.25
CA THR A 379 16.41 12.31 10.83
C THR A 379 17.62 11.53 10.36
N LEU A 380 17.42 10.29 9.91
CA LEU A 380 18.46 9.38 9.44
C LEU A 380 18.41 9.31 7.91
N ASN A 381 19.46 9.78 7.25
CA ASN A 381 19.50 9.84 5.78
C ASN A 381 20.18 8.59 5.22
N ALA A 382 19.49 7.88 4.33
CA ALA A 382 19.99 6.76 3.56
C ALA A 382 20.14 7.18 2.09
N ILE A 383 21.38 7.19 1.58
CA ILE A 383 21.69 7.60 0.20
C ILE A 383 21.78 6.34 -0.67
N ASN A 384 21.05 6.32 -1.79
CA ASN A 384 20.90 5.14 -2.63
C ASN A 384 22.21 4.84 -3.39
N LEU A 385 22.80 3.66 -3.17
CA LEU A 385 24.04 3.23 -3.84
C LEU A 385 23.82 2.82 -5.29
N ASN A 386 22.57 2.70 -5.74
CA ASN A 386 22.13 2.25 -7.06
C ASN A 386 22.62 0.82 -7.42
N THR A 387 22.99 0.02 -6.42
CA THR A 387 23.32 -1.41 -6.51
C THR A 387 22.13 -2.24 -7.00
N ASN A 388 20.95 -1.91 -6.50
CA ASN A 388 19.69 -2.56 -6.82
C ASN A 388 18.86 -1.65 -7.73
N LEU A 389 18.91 -1.93 -9.04
CA LEU A 389 18.28 -1.09 -10.07
C LEU A 389 16.76 -0.91 -9.90
N MET A 390 16.10 -1.78 -9.11
CA MET A 390 14.66 -1.77 -8.82
C MET A 390 14.20 -0.54 -8.05
N PHE A 391 15.07 0.12 -7.27
CA PHE A 391 14.67 1.18 -6.36
C PHE A 391 15.49 2.47 -6.58
N ARG A 392 14.83 3.62 -6.64
CA ARG A 392 15.46 4.93 -6.92
C ARG A 392 15.00 6.01 -5.94
N GLY A 393 15.89 6.97 -5.70
CA GLY A 393 15.72 8.03 -4.71
C GLY A 393 16.40 7.71 -3.38
N ASP A 394 16.83 8.77 -2.70
CA ASP A 394 17.34 8.75 -1.33
C ASP A 394 16.18 8.87 -0.34
N ILE A 395 16.38 8.40 0.91
CA ILE A 395 15.33 8.39 1.95
C ILE A 395 15.83 9.11 3.19
N ALA A 396 15.02 10.04 3.71
CA ALA A 396 15.15 10.56 5.07
C ALA A 396 14.15 9.87 6.00
N ILE A 397 14.62 9.18 7.05
CA ILE A 397 13.77 8.49 8.03
C ILE A 397 13.72 9.33 9.32
N GLU A 398 12.55 9.88 9.65
CA GLU A 398 12.30 10.49 10.96
C GLU A 398 12.03 9.40 12.01
N VAL A 399 12.80 9.43 13.10
CA VAL A 399 12.75 8.48 14.21
C VAL A 399 12.67 9.25 15.53
N GLU A 400 11.72 8.93 16.40
CA GLU A 400 11.78 9.38 17.80
C GLU A 400 12.62 8.41 18.62
N LEU A 401 13.71 8.90 19.23
CA LEU A 401 14.51 8.17 20.20
C LEU A 401 13.97 8.43 21.61
N ILE A 402 13.85 7.39 22.45
CA ILE A 402 13.48 7.51 23.87
C ILE A 402 14.53 6.83 24.75
N ASN A 403 15.03 7.55 25.75
CA ASN A 403 15.94 7.03 26.78
C ASN A 403 15.17 6.79 28.09
N GLN A 404 14.87 5.52 28.40
CA GLN A 404 14.04 5.11 29.54
C GLN A 404 14.81 4.87 30.86
N GLY A 405 16.04 5.36 30.99
CA GLY A 405 16.82 5.21 32.23
C GLY A 405 16.19 5.89 33.46
N THR A 406 16.72 5.62 34.64
CA THR A 406 16.24 6.14 35.93
C THR A 406 17.03 7.37 36.37
N ALA A 407 16.45 8.56 36.24
CA ALA A 407 17.00 9.80 36.78
C ALA A 407 16.19 10.28 38.00
N ILE A 408 16.83 10.33 39.18
CA ILE A 408 16.20 10.75 40.45
C ILE A 408 17.00 11.92 41.03
N SER A 409 16.37 13.09 41.08
CA SER A 409 17.01 14.34 41.51
C SER A 409 17.29 14.44 43.00
N LEU A 410 16.60 13.65 43.85
CA LEU A 410 16.94 13.47 45.26
C LEU A 410 16.26 12.21 45.85
N LEU A 411 17.06 11.25 46.34
CA LEU A 411 16.59 10.07 47.07
C LEU A 411 17.03 10.17 48.55
N PRO A 412 16.11 10.37 49.51
CA PRO A 412 16.45 10.27 50.93
C PRO A 412 16.65 8.81 51.35
N VAL A 413 17.67 8.53 52.17
CA VAL A 413 17.92 7.21 52.78
C VAL A 413 18.03 7.29 54.31
N ASP A 414 17.77 6.16 54.98
CA ASP A 414 17.87 5.99 56.44
C ASP A 414 19.18 6.57 57.02
N SER A 415 19.09 7.12 58.23
CA SER A 415 20.23 7.75 58.92
C SER A 415 21.13 6.70 59.57
N ILE A 416 22.45 6.79 59.33
CA ILE A 416 23.41 5.73 59.68
C ILE A 416 24.23 6.12 60.92
N LEU A 417 24.11 5.33 62.00
CA LEU A 417 25.10 5.34 63.08
C LEU A 417 26.39 4.61 62.69
N LEU A 418 27.52 5.07 63.22
CA LEU A 418 28.86 4.50 63.04
C LEU A 418 29.56 4.45 64.41
N VAL A 419 30.24 3.35 64.77
CA VAL A 419 31.05 3.28 65.99
C VAL A 419 32.51 3.64 65.72
N ARG A 420 33.06 4.54 66.55
CA ARG A 420 34.42 5.08 66.41
C ARG A 420 35.51 4.00 66.50
N GLN A 421 35.23 2.89 67.18
CA GLN A 421 36.17 1.77 67.37
C GLN A 421 36.37 0.91 66.12
N ASP A 422 35.41 0.93 65.17
CA ASP A 422 35.48 0.11 63.94
C ASP A 422 36.39 0.71 62.87
N ASN A 423 36.84 1.97 63.04
CA ASN A 423 37.68 2.71 62.08
C ASN A 423 37.05 2.76 60.67
N HIS A 424 35.77 3.15 60.60
CA HIS A 424 35.00 3.24 59.35
C HIS A 424 35.73 4.03 58.26
N THR A 425 35.72 3.50 57.04
CA THR A 425 36.27 4.16 55.85
C THR A 425 35.15 4.73 54.99
N VAL A 426 35.47 5.69 54.12
CA VAL A 426 34.48 6.25 53.17
C VAL A 426 33.84 5.14 52.33
N ASP A 427 34.59 4.10 51.97
CA ASP A 427 34.08 2.95 51.21
C ASP A 427 33.24 1.97 52.05
N SER A 428 33.55 1.75 53.34
CA SER A 428 32.67 0.94 54.19
C SER A 428 31.33 1.64 54.44
N VAL A 429 31.34 2.96 54.68
CA VAL A 429 30.10 3.75 54.81
C VAL A 429 29.32 3.76 53.48
N LEU A 430 29.99 3.95 52.35
CA LEU A 430 29.36 3.95 51.01
C LEU A 430 28.65 2.62 50.69
N ASN A 431 29.17 1.48 51.14
CA ASN A 431 28.47 0.19 51.00
C ASN A 431 27.17 0.14 51.84
N LEU A 432 27.14 0.75 53.03
CA LEU A 432 25.90 0.88 53.82
C LEU A 432 24.89 1.79 53.10
N VAL A 433 25.34 2.93 52.53
CA VAL A 433 24.47 3.80 51.72
C VAL A 433 23.88 3.03 50.53
N TRP A 434 24.70 2.24 49.83
CA TRP A 434 24.24 1.46 48.68
C TRP A 434 23.22 0.39 49.07
N ASN A 435 23.45 -0.32 50.19
CA ASN A 435 22.49 -1.30 50.71
C ASN A 435 21.11 -0.67 51.00
N ASN A 436 21.05 0.58 51.46
CA ASN A 436 19.77 1.27 51.66
C ASN A 436 19.07 1.60 50.31
N VAL A 437 19.84 2.04 49.30
CA VAL A 437 19.30 2.31 47.95
C VAL A 437 18.72 1.04 47.30
N ILE A 438 19.48 -0.07 47.26
CA ILE A 438 19.05 -1.31 46.59
C ILE A 438 18.02 -2.14 47.34
N ASN A 439 17.69 -1.78 48.58
CA ASN A 439 16.58 -2.39 49.33
C ASN A 439 15.35 -1.47 49.41
N THR A 440 15.41 -0.26 48.84
CA THR A 440 14.23 0.60 48.65
C THR A 440 13.30 -0.02 47.61
N SER A 441 12.03 -0.24 47.96
CA SER A 441 11.10 -1.12 47.22
C SER A 441 10.78 -0.67 45.79
N GLU A 442 10.83 0.62 45.50
CA GLU A 442 10.62 1.18 44.15
C GLU A 442 11.76 0.83 43.18
N TRP A 443 12.99 0.64 43.68
CA TRP A 443 14.22 0.62 42.87
C TRP A 443 14.96 -0.72 42.95
N GLY A 444 14.93 -1.38 44.11
CA GLY A 444 15.73 -2.58 44.42
C GLY A 444 15.62 -3.78 43.46
N PRO A 445 14.45 -4.12 42.89
CA PRO A 445 14.34 -5.22 41.91
C PRO A 445 15.07 -4.95 40.58
N ASN A 446 15.43 -3.70 40.31
CA ASN A 446 15.82 -3.20 39.00
C ASN A 446 17.31 -2.79 38.90
N LEU A 447 18.07 -2.90 40.01
CA LEU A 447 19.45 -2.45 40.15
C LEU A 447 20.37 -3.60 40.59
N SER A 448 21.60 -3.63 40.06
CA SER A 448 22.62 -4.59 40.48
C SER A 448 23.02 -4.35 41.93
N LYS A 449 23.15 -5.43 42.71
CA LYS A 449 23.63 -5.34 44.10
C LYS A 449 25.13 -5.05 44.21
N GLN A 450 25.86 -5.09 43.10
CA GLN A 450 27.30 -4.83 43.06
C GLN A 450 27.59 -3.33 42.88
N LEU A 451 27.97 -2.65 43.96
CA LEU A 451 28.36 -1.23 43.95
C LEU A 451 29.52 -0.92 42.98
N SER A 452 30.39 -1.90 42.70
CA SER A 452 31.47 -1.81 41.71
C SER A 452 31.01 -1.45 40.29
N ASN A 453 29.73 -1.66 40.01
CA ASN A 453 29.13 -1.51 38.68
C ASN A 453 28.55 -0.09 38.49
N PHE A 454 28.89 0.83 39.39
CA PHE A 454 28.40 2.21 39.45
C PHE A 454 29.55 3.19 39.71
N ARG A 455 29.52 4.33 39.02
CA ARG A 455 30.43 5.45 39.25
C ARG A 455 29.85 6.38 40.31
N ILE A 456 30.63 6.65 41.34
CA ILE A 456 30.20 7.49 42.47
C ILE A 456 30.82 8.88 42.34
N GLU A 457 29.97 9.90 42.22
CA GLU A 457 30.36 11.31 42.28
C GLU A 457 30.03 11.92 43.65
N ARG A 458 30.67 13.06 43.95
CA ARG A 458 30.56 13.74 45.26
C ARG A 458 30.94 12.86 46.47
N LYS A 459 31.76 11.82 46.28
CA LYS A 459 32.31 10.99 47.38
C LYS A 459 33.03 11.82 48.47
N ASP A 460 33.55 13.00 48.12
CA ASP A 460 34.11 13.98 49.07
C ASP A 460 33.06 14.60 50.02
N ASP A 461 31.77 14.61 49.69
CA ASP A 461 30.71 15.04 50.62
C ASP A 461 30.51 13.99 51.72
N LEU A 462 30.50 12.70 51.35
CA LEU A 462 30.46 11.60 52.32
C LEU A 462 31.74 11.56 53.18
N LYS A 463 32.92 11.79 52.58
CA LYS A 463 34.18 11.93 53.32
C LYS A 463 34.16 13.11 54.30
N ARG A 464 33.71 14.29 53.86
CA ARG A 464 33.60 15.46 54.74
C ARG A 464 32.57 15.24 55.85
N ALA A 465 31.48 14.54 55.57
CA ALA A 465 30.52 14.17 56.60
C ALA A 465 31.16 13.24 57.66
N LEU A 466 31.96 12.26 57.22
CA LEU A 466 32.65 11.32 58.10
C LEU A 466 33.67 12.04 58.99
N GLU A 467 34.58 12.80 58.38
CA GLU A 467 35.57 13.62 59.10
C GLU A 467 34.92 14.64 60.07
N ALA A 468 33.75 15.18 59.74
CA ALA A 468 33.05 16.12 60.60
C ALA A 468 32.40 15.41 61.80
N THR A 469 31.70 14.30 61.59
CA THR A 469 31.07 13.56 62.69
C THR A 469 32.10 12.85 63.58
N GLU A 470 33.26 12.44 63.05
CA GLU A 470 34.41 12.00 63.85
C GLU A 470 34.86 13.06 64.87
N ARG A 471 34.77 14.36 64.51
CA ARG A 471 35.18 15.49 65.36
C ARG A 471 34.09 15.96 66.32
N SER A 472 32.82 15.94 65.90
CA SER A 472 31.70 16.48 66.68
C SER A 472 30.91 15.43 67.48
N GLY A 473 30.80 14.20 66.99
CA GLY A 473 29.82 13.22 67.46
C GLY A 473 28.37 13.54 67.05
N ASP A 474 28.16 14.55 66.18
CA ASP A 474 26.84 15.01 65.74
C ASP A 474 26.44 14.46 64.37
N TRP A 475 25.13 14.44 64.12
CA TRP A 475 24.53 14.13 62.82
C TRP A 475 25.01 15.08 61.71
N THR A 476 25.84 14.56 60.81
CA THR A 476 26.32 15.33 59.65
C THR A 476 25.64 14.82 58.37
N PRO A 477 25.01 15.70 57.55
CA PRO A 477 24.42 15.31 56.28
C PRO A 477 25.48 15.07 55.19
N TYR A 478 25.17 14.17 54.26
CA TYR A 478 25.93 13.95 53.04
C TYR A 478 25.00 13.87 51.83
N VAL A 479 25.55 14.13 50.64
CA VAL A 479 24.86 13.92 49.35
C VAL A 479 25.87 13.35 48.35
N ILE A 480 25.56 12.21 47.74
CA ILE A 480 26.39 11.56 46.70
C ILE A 480 25.58 11.36 45.42
N SER A 481 26.24 11.36 44.25
CA SER A 481 25.60 10.90 43.01
C SER A 481 26.06 9.49 42.70
N ILE A 482 25.12 8.63 42.35
CA ILE A 482 25.35 7.25 41.90
C ILE A 482 24.93 7.18 40.44
N LEU A 483 25.93 7.04 39.57
CA LEU A 483 25.77 6.94 38.12
C LEU A 483 25.98 5.49 37.69
N GLY A 484 25.10 4.96 36.83
CA GLY A 484 25.22 3.62 36.26
C GLY A 484 24.91 3.62 34.76
N ASN A 485 25.63 2.79 34.01
CA ASN A 485 25.34 2.47 32.62
C ASN A 485 25.05 0.96 32.54
N GLN A 486 24.08 0.55 31.74
CA GLN A 486 23.74 -0.87 31.53
C GLN A 486 24.95 -1.72 31.07
N GLU A 487 25.98 -1.10 30.47
CA GLU A 487 27.26 -1.74 30.11
C GLU A 487 28.09 -2.20 31.32
N ASP A 488 28.12 -1.41 32.39
CA ASP A 488 28.96 -1.65 33.58
C ASP A 488 28.44 -2.81 34.45
N GLY A 489 27.32 -3.44 34.05
CA GLY A 489 26.64 -4.46 34.84
C GLY A 489 25.76 -3.88 35.96
N SER A 490 25.42 -2.59 35.90
CA SER A 490 24.49 -1.90 36.82
C SER A 490 23.05 -2.41 36.71
N GLY A 491 22.68 -2.98 35.56
CA GLY A 491 21.33 -3.42 35.19
C GLY A 491 20.57 -2.44 34.30
N ARG A 492 20.77 -1.12 34.47
CA ARG A 492 20.06 -0.04 33.75
C ARG A 492 20.90 1.24 33.67
N ASP A 493 20.50 2.18 32.83
CA ASP A 493 21.05 3.54 32.88
C ASP A 493 20.44 4.31 34.05
N VAL A 494 21.30 4.90 34.89
CA VAL A 494 20.95 5.40 36.23
C VAL A 494 21.69 6.70 36.55
N ASP A 495 20.97 7.68 37.07
CA ASP A 495 21.52 8.88 37.73
C ASP A 495 20.69 9.18 38.98
N ILE A 496 21.21 8.80 40.16
CA ILE A 496 20.50 8.97 41.45
C ILE A 496 21.34 9.85 42.37
N LEU A 497 20.79 10.98 42.78
CA LEU A 497 21.37 11.81 43.84
C LEU A 497 20.86 11.35 45.22
N VAL A 498 21.69 10.62 45.96
CA VAL A 498 21.34 10.08 47.29
C VAL A 498 21.68 11.07 48.40
N GLN A 499 20.74 11.35 49.29
CA GLN A 499 20.92 12.20 50.47
C GLN A 499 20.68 11.41 51.76
N GLY A 500 21.59 11.51 52.72
CA GLY A 500 21.42 10.93 54.05
C GLY A 500 22.15 11.70 55.13
N LYS A 501 22.23 11.11 56.33
CA LYS A 501 22.99 11.62 57.48
C LYS A 501 23.77 10.50 58.13
N ILE A 502 24.96 10.81 58.63
CA ILE A 502 25.77 9.89 59.45
C ILE A 502 26.13 10.51 60.80
N LYS A 503 26.30 9.67 61.82
CA LYS A 503 26.73 10.07 63.16
C LYS A 503 27.70 9.05 63.78
N MET A 504 28.84 9.53 64.25
CA MET A 504 29.83 8.72 64.97
C MET A 504 29.53 8.68 66.48
N ILE A 505 29.63 7.51 67.10
CA ILE A 505 29.48 7.30 68.55
C ILE A 505 30.64 6.48 69.12
N ASP A 506 31.00 6.71 70.39
CA ASP A 506 32.16 6.07 71.03
C ASP A 506 31.97 4.58 71.35
N ASN A 507 30.72 4.16 71.59
CA ASN A 507 30.31 2.78 71.86
C ASN A 507 28.95 2.54 71.18
N PRO A 508 28.60 1.31 70.75
CA PRO A 508 27.29 1.01 70.21
C PRO A 508 26.18 1.22 71.26
N ILE A 509 24.94 1.37 70.81
CA ILE A 509 23.80 1.48 71.73
C ILE A 509 23.54 0.11 72.37
N THR A 510 23.89 -0.03 73.66
CA THR A 510 23.69 -1.24 74.49
C THR A 510 22.36 -1.24 75.27
N THR A 511 21.43 -0.35 74.93
CA THR A 511 20.17 -0.16 75.67
C THR A 511 19.08 -1.07 75.13
N ASP A 512 18.73 -2.11 75.89
CA ASP A 512 17.57 -2.96 75.60
C ASP A 512 16.28 -2.15 75.53
N SER A 513 15.46 -2.42 74.51
CA SER A 513 14.17 -1.77 74.26
C SER A 513 13.06 -2.81 74.21
N ALA A 514 11.90 -2.53 74.81
CA ALA A 514 10.74 -3.41 74.77
C ALA A 514 9.67 -2.86 73.80
N ILE A 515 9.18 -3.71 72.90
CA ILE A 515 8.06 -3.41 72.01
C ILE A 515 6.92 -4.37 72.34
N ASP A 516 5.79 -3.84 72.79
CA ASP A 516 4.59 -4.62 73.13
C ASP A 516 3.56 -4.55 72.00
N LEU A 517 3.39 -5.68 71.30
CA LEU A 517 2.39 -5.92 70.27
C LEU A 517 1.33 -6.94 70.72
N THR A 518 1.23 -7.27 72.02
CA THR A 518 0.19 -8.20 72.54
C THR A 518 -1.23 -7.66 72.36
N ASN A 519 -1.37 -6.34 72.17
CA ASN A 519 -2.62 -5.68 71.80
C ASN A 519 -2.97 -5.80 70.30
N LYS A 520 -2.06 -6.30 69.44
CA LYS A 520 -2.38 -6.67 68.06
C LYS A 520 -2.90 -8.09 68.00
N ASN A 521 -3.94 -8.31 67.19
CA ASN A 521 -4.51 -9.63 66.97
C ASN A 521 -3.86 -10.27 65.73
N TYR A 522 -2.71 -10.93 65.92
CA TYR A 522 -2.15 -11.81 64.90
C TYR A 522 -2.82 -13.18 65.02
N SER A 523 -3.39 -13.71 63.94
CA SER A 523 -4.07 -15.01 63.95
C SER A 523 -3.37 -16.04 63.05
N PHE A 524 -3.38 -17.30 63.49
CA PHE A 524 -2.84 -18.44 62.73
C PHE A 524 -3.92 -19.51 62.54
N ASN A 525 -3.77 -20.35 61.52
CA ASN A 525 -4.71 -21.40 61.19
C ASN A 525 -4.37 -22.71 61.92
N ALA A 526 -5.08 -22.96 63.02
CA ALA A 526 -4.87 -24.12 63.88
C ALA A 526 -5.26 -25.47 63.24
N THR A 527 -5.96 -25.49 62.09
CA THR A 527 -6.31 -26.73 61.40
C THR A 527 -5.35 -27.09 60.25
N LYS A 528 -4.30 -26.29 60.02
CA LYS A 528 -3.29 -26.51 58.97
C LYS A 528 -1.86 -26.57 59.53
N LEU A 529 -1.66 -27.36 60.58
CA LEU A 529 -0.38 -27.44 61.30
C LEU A 529 0.77 -27.97 60.43
N GLU A 530 0.49 -28.60 59.29
CA GLU A 530 1.48 -28.98 58.28
C GLU A 530 2.11 -27.78 57.55
N THR A 531 1.39 -26.66 57.42
CA THR A 531 1.85 -25.40 56.78
C THR A 531 2.58 -24.45 57.74
N TRP A 532 2.96 -24.92 58.92
CA TRP A 532 3.51 -24.13 60.02
C TRP A 532 4.67 -23.18 59.64
N ARG A 533 5.55 -23.60 58.72
CA ARG A 533 6.67 -22.78 58.24
C ARG A 533 6.20 -21.54 57.49
N ASP A 534 5.21 -21.73 56.64
CA ASP A 534 4.71 -20.71 55.73
C ASP A 534 3.79 -19.74 56.49
N GLN A 535 3.04 -20.24 57.48
CA GLN A 535 2.36 -19.40 58.47
C GLN A 535 3.34 -18.57 59.29
N GLY A 536 4.43 -19.18 59.76
CA GLY A 536 5.52 -18.50 60.49
C GLY A 536 6.16 -17.39 59.67
N TYR A 537 6.46 -17.64 58.39
CA TYR A 537 7.03 -16.65 57.48
C TYR A 537 6.06 -15.49 57.17
N TYR A 538 4.77 -15.76 56.99
CA TYR A 538 3.76 -14.73 56.77
C TYR A 538 3.58 -13.81 58.00
N LEU A 539 3.42 -14.41 59.18
CA LEU A 539 3.24 -13.68 60.44
C LEU A 539 4.46 -12.84 60.79
N ASN A 540 5.66 -13.36 60.50
CA ASN A 540 6.92 -12.63 60.64
C ASN A 540 6.91 -11.29 59.90
N GLN A 541 6.50 -11.26 58.62
CA GLN A 541 6.41 -10.01 57.86
C GLN A 541 5.39 -9.04 58.45
N GLN A 542 4.26 -9.53 58.99
CA GLN A 542 3.27 -8.65 59.63
C GLN A 542 3.79 -8.05 60.93
N ILE A 543 4.44 -8.86 61.77
CA ILE A 543 5.05 -8.41 63.03
C ILE A 543 6.17 -7.43 62.74
N TRP A 544 7.07 -7.71 61.79
CA TRP A 544 8.12 -6.76 61.38
C TRP A 544 7.55 -5.44 60.86
N LYS A 545 6.54 -5.49 59.96
CA LYS A 545 5.81 -4.31 59.47
C LYS A 545 5.23 -3.47 60.60
N ASP A 546 4.90 -4.02 61.78
CA ASP A 546 4.39 -3.28 62.94
C ASP A 546 5.47 -2.90 63.98
N VAL A 547 6.54 -3.69 64.13
CA VAL A 547 7.73 -3.37 64.93
C VAL A 547 8.33 -2.03 64.48
N ILE A 548 8.56 -1.86 63.18
CA ILE A 548 9.17 -0.64 62.63
C ILE A 548 8.27 0.62 62.71
N LYS A 549 7.03 0.49 63.19
CA LYS A 549 6.14 1.63 63.52
C LYS A 549 6.23 2.06 64.99
N GLN A 550 6.97 1.34 65.82
CA GLN A 550 7.11 1.62 67.26
C GLN A 550 8.48 2.24 67.57
N PRO A 551 8.60 2.99 68.68
CA PRO A 551 9.91 3.34 69.24
C PRO A 551 10.80 2.10 69.38
N PRO A 552 12.09 2.15 68.99
CA PRO A 552 12.86 3.35 68.63
C PRO A 552 12.84 3.77 67.14
N PHE A 553 12.09 3.08 66.27
CA PHE A 553 12.18 3.23 64.80
C PHE A 553 11.49 4.48 64.20
N VAL A 554 10.79 5.30 65.00
CA VAL A 554 9.95 6.42 64.50
C VAL A 554 10.56 7.80 64.77
N ASP A 555 10.24 8.77 63.90
CA ASP A 555 10.88 10.07 63.65
C ASP A 555 11.67 10.72 64.81
N GLN A 556 11.07 10.93 65.98
CA GLN A 556 11.74 11.61 67.11
C GLN A 556 12.86 10.76 67.73
N GLN A 557 12.74 9.43 67.67
CA GLN A 557 13.74 8.49 68.18
C GLN A 557 14.67 8.00 67.08
N GLU A 558 14.22 7.88 65.84
CA GLU A 558 15.10 7.66 64.69
C GLU A 558 16.14 8.79 64.55
N ALA A 559 15.72 10.05 64.71
CA ALA A 559 16.63 11.21 64.74
C ALA A 559 17.59 11.22 65.94
N THR A 560 17.39 10.36 66.93
CA THR A 560 18.26 10.22 68.12
C THR A 560 19.20 9.00 67.99
N PHE A 561 18.68 7.88 67.47
CA PHE A 561 19.30 6.55 67.53
C PHE A 561 19.66 5.94 66.17
N GLY A 562 19.22 6.47 65.02
CA GLY A 562 19.69 6.05 63.69
C GLY A 562 19.64 4.53 63.41
N ILE A 563 18.54 3.89 63.77
CA ILE A 563 18.36 2.44 63.74
C ILE A 563 17.73 2.00 62.41
N SER A 564 18.38 1.09 61.68
CA SER A 564 17.93 0.61 60.37
C SER A 564 16.57 -0.08 60.42
N LYS A 565 15.67 0.33 59.52
CA LYS A 565 14.34 -0.30 59.30
C LYS A 565 14.38 -1.48 58.31
N ASN A 566 15.54 -1.79 57.75
CA ASN A 566 15.71 -2.85 56.75
C ASN A 566 15.70 -4.24 57.41
N GLU A 567 14.73 -5.10 57.06
CA GLU A 567 14.57 -6.45 57.62
C GLU A 567 15.85 -7.30 57.51
N ALA A 568 16.63 -7.11 56.44
CA ALA A 568 17.83 -7.89 56.16
C ALA A 568 18.92 -7.73 57.23
N ASP A 569 18.99 -6.56 57.87
CA ASP A 569 20.02 -6.23 58.85
C ASP A 569 19.78 -6.91 60.22
N TRP A 570 18.60 -7.50 60.42
CA TRP A 570 18.15 -8.06 61.70
C TRP A 570 17.97 -9.59 61.66
N ASN A 571 17.97 -10.22 62.83
CA ASN A 571 17.71 -11.65 63.02
C ASN A 571 16.26 -12.11 62.71
N VAL A 572 15.46 -11.28 62.01
CA VAL A 572 14.02 -11.48 61.73
C VAL A 572 13.66 -12.83 61.06
N LYS A 573 14.57 -13.50 60.35
CA LYS A 573 14.33 -14.87 59.84
C LYS A 573 14.17 -15.92 60.94
N GLU A 574 14.77 -15.70 62.11
CA GLU A 574 14.65 -16.58 63.27
C GLU A 574 13.29 -16.37 63.98
N LEU A 575 12.74 -15.14 63.98
CA LEU A 575 11.37 -14.86 64.44
C LEU A 575 10.35 -15.72 63.70
N GLY A 576 10.35 -15.70 62.36
CA GLY A 576 9.45 -16.55 61.56
C GLY A 576 9.64 -18.06 61.78
N THR A 577 10.86 -18.49 62.07
CA THR A 577 11.16 -19.89 62.39
C THR A 577 10.62 -20.30 63.76
N MET A 578 10.71 -19.41 64.76
CA MET A 578 10.16 -19.62 66.10
C MET A 578 8.63 -19.58 66.09
N ILE A 579 8.02 -18.56 65.49
CA ILE A 579 6.56 -18.46 65.28
C ILE A 579 6.01 -19.76 64.66
N GLY A 580 6.64 -20.22 63.57
CA GLY A 580 6.22 -21.45 62.92
C GLY A 580 6.38 -22.68 63.82
N THR A 581 7.45 -22.76 64.62
CA THR A 581 7.68 -23.89 65.53
C THR A 581 6.62 -23.94 66.65
N GLU A 582 6.22 -22.78 67.18
CA GLU A 582 5.17 -22.68 68.20
C GLU A 582 3.78 -22.99 67.62
N ILE A 583 3.48 -22.54 66.40
CA ILE A 583 2.28 -22.96 65.65
C ILE A 583 2.26 -24.48 65.48
N LYS A 584 3.37 -25.09 65.05
CA LYS A 584 3.49 -26.54 64.85
C LYS A 584 3.26 -27.34 66.14
N ASN A 585 3.63 -26.77 67.28
CA ASN A 585 3.51 -27.39 68.61
C ASN A 585 2.15 -27.07 69.29
N TYR A 586 1.27 -26.30 68.66
CA TYR A 586 0.01 -25.85 69.25
C TYR A 586 -0.94 -27.01 69.57
N ASP A 587 -1.27 -27.16 70.85
CA ASP A 587 -2.32 -28.05 71.34
C ASP A 587 -3.58 -27.23 71.68
N PRO A 588 -4.70 -27.37 70.92
CA PRO A 588 -5.95 -26.64 71.20
C PRO A 588 -6.60 -26.99 72.55
N ASN A 589 -6.09 -28.00 73.27
CA ASN A 589 -6.55 -28.34 74.62
C ASN A 589 -5.81 -27.55 75.72
N GLN A 590 -4.73 -26.83 75.40
CA GLN A 590 -3.88 -26.15 76.39
C GLN A 590 -4.07 -24.62 76.45
N GLY A 591 -4.68 -24.00 75.43
CA GLY A 591 -5.06 -22.58 75.45
C GLY A 591 -5.43 -22.05 74.07
N ASN A 592 -6.05 -20.86 74.01
CA ASN A 592 -6.48 -20.22 72.75
C ASN A 592 -5.44 -19.26 72.15
N GLU A 593 -4.40 -18.90 72.91
CA GLU A 593 -3.41 -17.88 72.55
C GLU A 593 -1.99 -18.38 72.84
N LEU A 594 -1.09 -18.27 71.87
CA LEU A 594 0.35 -18.44 72.05
C LEU A 594 0.94 -17.07 72.40
N VAL A 595 1.41 -16.87 73.63
CA VAL A 595 2.10 -15.63 74.05
C VAL A 595 3.59 -15.82 73.80
N LEU A 596 4.18 -15.02 72.91
CA LEU A 596 5.53 -15.19 72.41
C LEU A 596 6.38 -13.93 72.66
N GLN A 597 7.67 -14.16 72.94
CA GLN A 597 8.69 -13.13 73.08
C GLN A 597 9.82 -13.45 72.10
N PHE A 598 10.30 -12.43 71.37
CA PHE A 598 11.50 -12.55 70.55
C PHE A 598 12.44 -11.37 70.80
N ASP A 599 13.72 -11.66 70.99
CA ASP A 599 14.76 -10.63 71.08
C ASP A 599 15.30 -10.36 69.67
N LEU A 600 14.84 -9.28 69.06
CA LEU A 600 15.40 -8.76 67.81
C LEU A 600 16.81 -8.22 68.07
N MET A 601 17.76 -8.67 67.26
CA MET A 601 19.18 -8.28 67.34
C MET A 601 19.68 -7.93 65.93
N LEU A 602 20.52 -6.89 65.86
CA LEU A 602 21.18 -6.47 64.64
C LEU A 602 22.26 -7.53 64.28
N ARG A 603 22.24 -8.07 63.04
CA ARG A 603 23.15 -9.15 62.61
C ARG A 603 24.62 -8.77 62.68
N ASN A 604 24.90 -7.48 62.59
CA ASN A 604 26.22 -6.89 62.75
C ASN A 604 26.09 -5.77 63.81
N PRO A 605 26.36 -6.03 65.10
CA PRO A 605 26.09 -5.11 66.21
C PRO A 605 27.09 -3.92 66.30
N THR A 606 27.72 -3.54 65.18
CA THR A 606 28.62 -2.36 65.09
C THR A 606 27.94 -1.04 65.45
N ASN A 607 26.61 -0.98 65.42
CA ASN A 607 25.85 0.26 65.60
C ASN A 607 24.94 0.21 66.84
N TYR A 608 24.39 -0.97 67.12
CA TYR A 608 23.39 -1.25 68.13
C TYR A 608 23.63 -2.69 68.64
N ASP A 609 23.88 -2.82 69.94
CA ASP A 609 24.32 -4.05 70.63
C ASP A 609 23.35 -4.44 71.77
N GLY A 610 22.41 -3.57 72.12
CA GLY A 610 21.22 -3.95 72.88
C GLY A 610 20.29 -4.82 72.03
N LYS A 611 19.25 -5.36 72.65
CA LYS A 611 18.19 -6.10 71.94
C LYS A 611 16.88 -5.31 71.89
N ILE A 612 16.01 -5.67 70.97
CA ILE A 612 14.63 -5.18 70.91
C ILE A 612 13.71 -6.35 71.23
N THR A 613 13.30 -6.46 72.49
CA THR A 613 12.39 -7.52 72.97
C THR A 613 10.97 -7.23 72.49
N VAL A 614 10.52 -7.97 71.48
CA VAL A 614 9.16 -7.92 70.94
C VAL A 614 8.29 -8.93 71.68
N ASN A 615 7.30 -8.45 72.42
CA ASN A 615 6.25 -9.26 73.01
C ASN A 615 5.03 -9.22 72.07
N PHE A 616 4.48 -10.39 71.72
CA PHE A 616 3.31 -10.48 70.85
C PHE A 616 2.50 -11.73 71.20
N LYS A 617 1.28 -11.84 70.65
CA LYS A 617 0.47 -13.04 70.80
C LYS A 617 -0.09 -13.51 69.46
N LEU A 618 -0.20 -14.82 69.31
CA LEU A 618 -0.87 -15.46 68.19
C LEU A 618 -2.18 -16.08 68.69
N THR A 619 -3.31 -15.67 68.14
CA THR A 619 -4.61 -16.26 68.44
C THR A 619 -4.91 -17.41 67.48
N ALA A 620 -5.46 -18.50 67.99
CA ALA A 620 -5.91 -19.61 67.15
C ALA A 620 -7.16 -19.19 66.36
N GLY A 621 -6.95 -18.86 65.08
CA GLY A 621 -7.99 -18.54 64.14
C GLY A 621 -8.56 -19.79 63.48
N ALA A 622 -9.85 -19.74 63.14
CA ALA A 622 -10.38 -20.58 62.07
C ALA A 622 -9.73 -20.19 60.73
N SER A 623 -9.66 -21.12 59.79
CA SER A 623 -9.28 -20.82 58.41
C SER A 623 -10.13 -19.65 57.89
N THR A 624 -9.47 -18.61 57.38
CA THR A 624 -10.16 -17.37 56.99
C THR A 624 -10.71 -17.52 55.57
N ALA A 625 -11.71 -18.39 55.46
CA ALA A 625 -12.38 -18.68 54.21
C ALA A 625 -13.28 -17.51 53.80
N PHE A 626 -12.88 -16.76 52.77
CA PHE A 626 -13.78 -15.84 52.08
C PHE A 626 -14.61 -16.56 50.98
N GLY A 627 -14.29 -17.83 50.72
CA GLY A 627 -14.97 -18.68 49.73
C GLY A 627 -14.54 -18.38 48.30
N ASP A 628 -15.12 -19.05 47.31
CA ASP A 628 -14.89 -18.69 45.92
C ASP A 628 -15.65 -17.39 45.58
N ILE A 629 -14.89 -16.33 45.30
CA ILE A 629 -15.42 -15.02 44.94
C ILE A 629 -15.43 -14.89 43.42
N ASP A 630 -16.63 -14.97 42.84
CA ASP A 630 -16.84 -14.72 41.42
C ASP A 630 -17.03 -13.21 41.15
N LEU A 631 -16.02 -12.59 40.53
CA LEU A 631 -16.04 -11.20 40.05
C LEU A 631 -16.20 -11.12 38.53
N THR A 632 -16.47 -12.23 37.82
CA THR A 632 -16.59 -12.26 36.35
C THR A 632 -17.75 -11.41 35.82
N ASN A 633 -18.70 -11.05 36.69
CA ASN A 633 -19.78 -10.10 36.45
C ASN A 633 -19.28 -8.66 36.15
N LYS A 634 -18.07 -8.27 36.61
CA LYS A 634 -17.42 -6.98 36.29
C LYS A 634 -16.29 -7.25 35.31
N VAL A 635 -16.59 -7.23 34.01
CA VAL A 635 -15.57 -7.38 32.97
C VAL A 635 -14.69 -6.13 32.92
N VAL A 636 -13.37 -6.29 33.11
CA VAL A 636 -12.40 -5.19 32.96
C VAL A 636 -11.90 -5.16 31.51
N PRO A 637 -12.16 -4.09 30.74
CA PRO A 637 -11.54 -3.90 29.43
C PRO A 637 -10.11 -3.37 29.59
N ILE A 638 -9.14 -4.00 28.93
CA ILE A 638 -7.76 -3.52 28.87
C ILE A 638 -7.35 -3.46 27.40
N PHE A 639 -6.92 -2.27 26.97
CA PHE A 639 -6.46 -2.02 25.61
C PHE A 639 -4.97 -2.34 25.50
N ILE A 640 -4.60 -3.03 24.43
CA ILE A 640 -3.23 -3.44 24.12
C ILE A 640 -2.88 -2.79 22.78
N HIS A 641 -1.89 -1.90 22.79
CA HIS A 641 -1.44 -1.17 21.60
C HIS A 641 -0.30 -1.88 20.85
N LYS A 642 0.53 -2.64 21.58
CA LYS A 642 1.59 -3.49 21.02
C LYS A 642 1.39 -4.94 21.46
N LEU A 643 1.37 -5.87 20.51
CA LEU A 643 1.48 -7.31 20.81
C LEU A 643 2.97 -7.66 21.03
N PRO A 644 3.30 -8.52 22.00
CA PRO A 644 4.68 -8.87 22.31
C PRO A 644 5.29 -9.71 21.18
N THR A 645 6.56 -9.47 20.87
CA THR A 645 7.32 -10.23 19.85
C THR A 645 8.33 -11.21 20.46
N THR A 646 8.55 -11.16 21.78
CA THR A 646 9.36 -12.12 22.55
C THR A 646 8.60 -12.65 23.76
N GLU A 647 9.06 -13.78 24.31
CA GLU A 647 8.47 -14.37 25.52
C GLU A 647 8.72 -13.49 26.77
N ASP A 648 9.81 -12.71 26.79
CA ASP A 648 10.09 -11.72 27.84
C ASP A 648 9.12 -10.52 27.76
N GLU A 649 8.88 -9.98 26.56
CA GLU A 649 7.87 -8.93 26.35
C GLU A 649 6.48 -9.43 26.73
N LYS A 650 6.15 -10.68 26.38
CA LYS A 650 4.89 -11.33 26.76
C LYS A 650 4.79 -11.43 28.27
N THR A 651 5.80 -11.96 28.95
CA THR A 651 5.79 -12.14 30.41
C THR A 651 5.65 -10.80 31.14
N ALA A 652 6.37 -9.76 30.70
CA ALA A 652 6.24 -8.42 31.25
C ALA A 652 4.85 -7.81 31.01
N LEU A 653 4.29 -7.94 29.79
CA LEU A 653 2.94 -7.46 29.46
C LEU A 653 1.88 -8.18 30.30
N LEU A 654 1.98 -9.50 30.45
CA LEU A 654 1.06 -10.30 31.26
C LEU A 654 1.13 -9.93 32.74
N GLY A 655 2.34 -9.70 33.28
CA GLY A 655 2.54 -9.21 34.65
C GLY A 655 1.88 -7.84 34.87
N ASN A 656 2.08 -6.89 33.96
CA ASN A 656 1.46 -5.57 34.02
C ASN A 656 -0.09 -5.64 33.95
N ILE A 657 -0.63 -6.46 33.04
CA ILE A 657 -2.07 -6.72 32.93
C ILE A 657 -2.61 -7.31 34.24
N MET A 658 -1.92 -8.28 34.83
CA MET A 658 -2.30 -8.89 36.10
C MET A 658 -2.32 -7.87 37.25
N GLN A 659 -1.29 -7.02 37.35
CA GLN A 659 -1.20 -6.00 38.40
C GLN A 659 -2.37 -5.00 38.33
N ILE A 660 -2.76 -4.57 37.11
CA ILE A 660 -3.93 -3.71 36.90
C ILE A 660 -5.23 -4.41 37.34
N LEU A 661 -5.40 -5.70 36.98
CA LEU A 661 -6.59 -6.48 37.35
C LEU A 661 -6.71 -6.72 38.86
N LEU A 662 -5.59 -6.93 39.54
CA LEU A 662 -5.52 -7.06 40.99
C LEU A 662 -5.88 -5.76 41.71
N ASP A 663 -5.34 -4.62 41.26
CA ASP A 663 -5.57 -3.32 41.89
C ASP A 663 -7.02 -2.83 41.68
N GLU A 664 -7.54 -2.85 40.45
CA GLU A 664 -8.93 -2.46 40.12
C GLU A 664 -9.99 -3.50 40.53
N GLY A 665 -9.57 -4.75 40.72
CA GLY A 665 -10.42 -5.88 41.06
C GLY A 665 -10.50 -6.15 42.56
N ILE A 666 -9.40 -5.94 43.29
CA ILE A 666 -9.26 -6.12 44.73
C ILE A 666 -9.04 -4.76 45.40
N THR A 667 -7.82 -4.21 45.38
CA THR A 667 -7.37 -3.12 46.27
C THR A 667 -8.28 -1.88 46.25
N LYS A 668 -8.81 -1.49 45.09
CA LYS A 668 -9.74 -0.36 44.92
C LYS A 668 -11.22 -0.72 45.04
N ASN A 669 -11.56 -2.00 45.17
CA ASN A 669 -12.93 -2.51 45.07
C ASN A 669 -13.66 -2.47 46.42
N THR A 670 -14.13 -1.29 46.83
CA THR A 670 -14.88 -1.10 48.09
C THR A 670 -16.09 -2.04 48.23
N ALA A 671 -16.74 -2.42 47.11
CA ALA A 671 -17.87 -3.34 47.13
C ALA A 671 -17.45 -4.79 47.46
N LEU A 672 -16.27 -5.22 47.03
CA LEU A 672 -15.66 -6.49 47.44
C LEU A 672 -15.40 -6.49 48.94
N HIS A 673 -14.70 -5.47 49.47
CA HIS A 673 -14.31 -5.41 50.87
C HIS A 673 -15.51 -5.28 51.82
N ASN A 674 -16.57 -4.57 51.42
CA ASN A 674 -17.81 -4.50 52.20
C ASN A 674 -18.55 -5.85 52.26
N LYS A 675 -18.42 -6.72 51.24
CA LYS A 675 -19.07 -8.03 51.19
C LYS A 675 -18.21 -9.16 51.77
N TYR A 676 -16.88 -9.04 51.64
CA TYR A 676 -15.89 -9.99 52.13
C TYR A 676 -14.77 -9.22 52.86
N PRO A 677 -14.97 -8.81 54.12
CA PRO A 677 -14.01 -7.98 54.88
C PRO A 677 -12.64 -8.64 55.11
N ASN A 678 -12.56 -9.95 54.89
CA ASN A 678 -11.36 -10.77 55.12
C ASN A 678 -10.58 -11.05 53.81
N VAL A 679 -10.80 -10.31 52.73
CA VAL A 679 -9.98 -10.45 51.51
C VAL A 679 -8.64 -9.73 51.72
N PRO A 680 -7.48 -10.37 51.51
CA PRO A 680 -6.18 -9.71 51.61
C PRO A 680 -6.00 -8.54 50.64
N LEU A 681 -5.47 -7.41 51.14
CA LEU A 681 -5.25 -6.19 50.34
C LEU A 681 -3.84 -6.10 49.71
N ASP A 682 -2.88 -6.85 50.24
CA ASP A 682 -1.48 -6.86 49.80
C ASP A 682 -1.35 -7.79 48.58
N LEU A 683 -1.18 -7.23 47.38
CA LEU A 683 -1.27 -7.98 46.13
C LEU A 683 -0.20 -9.06 45.95
N ASN A 684 0.92 -8.95 46.68
CA ASN A 684 2.02 -9.92 46.65
C ASN A 684 1.63 -11.28 47.27
N VAL A 685 0.50 -11.35 47.98
CA VAL A 685 0.06 -12.54 48.70
C VAL A 685 -0.78 -13.50 47.85
N TYR A 686 -0.94 -13.23 46.55
CA TYR A 686 -1.67 -14.06 45.61
C TYR A 686 -0.72 -14.78 44.65
N ASN A 687 -1.11 -15.98 44.20
CA ASN A 687 -0.40 -16.73 43.15
C ASN A 687 -0.47 -16.10 41.75
N ALA A 688 -0.93 -14.85 41.64
CA ALA A 688 -1.29 -14.17 40.39
C ALA A 688 -0.13 -14.03 39.39
N PHE A 689 1.11 -14.00 39.88
CA PHE A 689 2.32 -13.82 39.06
C PHE A 689 3.06 -15.13 38.75
N THR A 690 2.48 -16.31 39.02
CA THR A 690 3.06 -17.59 38.53
C THR A 690 2.80 -17.77 37.04
N GLU A 691 3.67 -18.50 36.33
CA GLU A 691 3.46 -18.83 34.92
C GLU A 691 2.11 -19.52 34.66
N GLU A 692 1.65 -20.38 35.58
CA GLU A 692 0.36 -21.07 35.50
C GLU A 692 -0.83 -20.11 35.50
N VAL A 693 -0.75 -19.01 36.26
CA VAL A 693 -1.84 -18.03 36.36
C VAL A 693 -1.70 -16.93 35.30
N LEU A 694 -0.48 -16.50 34.99
CA LEU A 694 -0.22 -15.56 33.89
C LEU A 694 -0.64 -16.14 32.54
N ASN A 695 -0.40 -17.43 32.26
CA ASN A 695 -0.86 -18.06 31.01
C ASN A 695 -2.39 -18.28 30.92
N GLN A 696 -3.17 -17.95 31.96
CA GLN A 696 -4.64 -17.85 31.85
C GLN A 696 -5.10 -16.57 31.10
N LEU A 697 -4.21 -15.58 30.96
CA LEU A 697 -4.41 -14.40 30.12
C LEU A 697 -4.11 -14.74 28.65
N VAL A 698 -5.15 -15.03 27.86
CA VAL A 698 -5.02 -15.24 26.42
C VAL A 698 -4.93 -13.90 25.71
N LEU A 699 -3.74 -13.54 25.24
CA LEU A 699 -3.51 -12.33 24.46
C LEU A 699 -4.29 -12.36 23.12
N PRO A 700 -4.82 -11.20 22.66
CA PRO A 700 -5.38 -11.04 21.33
C PRO A 700 -4.32 -11.11 20.23
N SER A 701 -4.76 -11.24 18.97
CA SER A 701 -3.89 -11.23 17.79
C SER A 701 -4.30 -10.14 16.79
N THR A 702 -3.51 -9.97 15.73
CA THR A 702 -3.84 -9.08 14.60
C THR A 702 -5.11 -9.50 13.84
N THR A 703 -5.50 -10.78 13.91
CA THR A 703 -6.70 -11.34 13.24
C THR A 703 -7.87 -11.61 14.18
N ASP A 704 -7.61 -11.72 15.48
CA ASP A 704 -8.60 -11.92 16.54
C ASP A 704 -8.33 -10.91 17.66
N THR A 705 -8.82 -9.68 17.41
CA THR A 705 -8.44 -8.48 18.16
C THR A 705 -9.09 -8.36 19.53
N ILE A 706 -10.01 -9.27 19.91
CA ILE A 706 -10.74 -9.21 21.18
C ILE A 706 -10.72 -10.58 21.85
N LYS A 707 -9.98 -10.71 22.95
CA LYS A 707 -9.97 -11.91 23.78
C LYS A 707 -10.59 -11.65 25.14
N GLU A 708 -11.52 -12.51 25.53
CA GLU A 708 -12.00 -12.57 26.91
C GLU A 708 -11.33 -13.75 27.61
N SER A 709 -10.75 -13.49 28.78
CA SER A 709 -10.09 -14.49 29.62
C SER A 709 -10.70 -14.49 31.02
N THR A 710 -10.81 -15.67 31.62
CA THR A 710 -11.24 -15.84 33.01
C THR A 710 -10.06 -16.36 33.82
N ILE A 711 -9.58 -15.55 34.75
CA ILE A 711 -8.42 -15.83 35.59
C ILE A 711 -8.92 -16.29 36.95
N THR A 712 -8.39 -17.40 37.45
CA THR A 712 -8.63 -17.87 38.83
C THR A 712 -7.34 -17.72 39.63
N ILE A 713 -7.32 -16.77 40.57
CA ILE A 713 -6.20 -16.60 41.51
C ILE A 713 -6.57 -17.17 42.88
N GLN A 714 -5.58 -17.48 43.70
CA GLN A 714 -5.73 -17.89 45.09
C GLN A 714 -4.74 -17.14 45.97
N ALA A 715 -5.11 -16.86 47.22
CA ALA A 715 -4.17 -16.34 48.21
C ALA A 715 -3.13 -17.43 48.56
N SER A 716 -1.86 -17.13 48.32
CA SER A 716 -0.68 -17.93 48.71
C SER A 716 -0.32 -17.78 50.20
N ILE A 717 -1.32 -17.50 51.05
CA ILE A 717 -1.18 -17.45 52.52
C ILE A 717 -1.91 -18.68 53.09
N PRO A 718 -1.28 -19.52 53.94
CA PRO A 718 -1.96 -20.71 54.47
C PRO A 718 -3.16 -20.42 55.40
N VAL A 719 -3.25 -19.19 55.90
CA VAL A 719 -4.30 -18.72 56.83
C VAL A 719 -5.61 -18.36 56.11
N PHE A 720 -5.60 -18.21 54.78
CA PHE A 720 -6.76 -17.84 53.97
C PHE A 720 -7.20 -18.97 53.02
N GLU A 721 -8.49 -18.99 52.69
CA GLU A 721 -9.07 -19.96 51.75
C GLU A 721 -10.13 -19.32 50.84
N GLY A 722 -10.17 -19.81 49.60
CA GLY A 722 -11.03 -19.29 48.53
C GLY A 722 -10.22 -18.84 47.32
N THR A 723 -10.79 -19.01 46.13
CA THR A 723 -10.27 -18.40 44.89
C THR A 723 -10.98 -17.08 44.60
N ILE A 724 -10.34 -16.20 43.81
CA ILE A 724 -10.99 -15.01 43.25
C ILE A 724 -10.94 -15.13 41.72
N LYS A 725 -12.10 -15.04 41.08
CA LYS A 725 -12.27 -15.20 39.63
C LYS A 725 -12.52 -13.86 38.97
N PHE A 726 -11.58 -13.43 38.13
CA PHE A 726 -11.68 -12.21 37.33
C PHE A 726 -12.06 -12.56 35.90
N LYS A 727 -12.84 -11.68 35.27
CA LYS A 727 -13.00 -11.70 33.81
C LYS A 727 -12.43 -10.43 33.20
N VAL A 728 -11.46 -10.60 32.31
CA VAL A 728 -10.83 -9.52 31.57
C VAL A 728 -11.20 -9.61 30.09
N LYS A 729 -11.31 -8.46 29.44
CA LYS A 729 -11.47 -8.32 27.98
C LYS A 729 -10.26 -7.57 27.44
N LEU A 730 -9.30 -8.31 26.89
CA LEU A 730 -8.13 -7.76 26.22
C LEU A 730 -8.52 -7.36 24.80
N ILE A 731 -8.29 -6.11 24.44
CA ILE A 731 -8.63 -5.53 23.14
C ILE A 731 -7.33 -5.07 22.49
N TYR A 732 -6.90 -5.77 21.43
CA TYR A 732 -5.84 -5.26 20.56
C TYR A 732 -6.39 -4.11 19.73
N GLN A 733 -5.89 -2.91 20.03
CA GLN A 733 -6.18 -1.69 19.29
C GLN A 733 -4.84 -1.00 19.05
N PRO A 734 -4.14 -1.32 17.94
CA PRO A 734 -2.91 -0.62 17.56
C PRO A 734 -3.16 0.90 17.36
#